data_AF-A0A9W9HL64-F1
#
_entry.id   AF-A0A9W9HL64-F1
#
_cell.length_a   1.000
_cell.length_b   1.000
_cell.length_c   1.000
_cell.angle_alpha   90.00
_cell.angle_beta   90.00
_cell.angle_gamma   90.00
#
_symmetry.space_group_name_H-M   'P 1'
#
loop_
_entity.id
_entity.type
_entity.pdbx_description
1 polymer ?
#
loop_
_entity_poly.entity_id
_entity_poly.type
_entity_poly.pdbx_seq_one_letter_code
_entity_poly.pdbx_strand_id
1 'polypeptide(L)'
;MMDDTFNETDEQSDFSFPIITFDNSGHNSLRVPGFNDIPIHYELPCDARFAHGIVEWRQAPAVTARELAMVAVMDQLTDRPDWHLDIFNKQVVVDEWRKEAFASTPLMSERAWAWCVKELQDKAIYFREQNSHVRVLDIGSCVCKSDTATLSSLSEAFRREVLPVLLERRQQQQQEEEDEEKEQEQGNLYRRSSSRILHLVDPLLYPLTYGKSLVLTDGGKVDLHNILGSYNNATVAPKHFDRRVDAQDLQKLIDDSRDFSMGISPMLMEGQESGTEVHITSYINNLHPAHQGLYQAIEKLVSLAIKPWNDCLVKGQRGWHNDMNNGQLGPVPLRIITHGVEWVNKLPEWALAFRVPSESEKRQYYEAQEMLQSSKDDPTEKGRKKYLQAQKELSMFTHVAGKEDMELPPPDSDLWQKAKEYLELPEDESNIPVKVPDDWAQGLKSPWDMLRQKVKRVIRFKHPEPGTAFSYEDWKAGRHNDKAIIDIVRHRKNWPTHGRPFQPVIPPHTPYKITLQDIFRKQGLQVIVKMENIELTPQTPNYSSDTWQLEGQLNQHIAAVAVFAYDVVNITKARIAFRQYTSLHGCFYQYSEERYKAGVDYDWRNLPAHRYGTREKEYGALTAILGFSWRDLSIDYHGTRSYQCTGSVATPQGRLVTFPSVLEHRVEPFQLADPTRPGHYRYIKLYLVDPHYRVCSTRNVPPQQHHWWAQEVGNDLTSSAGLPRELVDGILKETDSWPIGVQEARQHRQELSKEHFWNERRSLFLSTLQHKRYIISSVFRRLKRIPILYAALQQSAPHPTHSSVIDTEPHSVVSPDATSTKNGIPKHVGVREEPKRAGKLFK
;
A
#
# COMPACT_ATOMS: atom_id res chain seq x y z
N MET A 1 -6.87 52.27 4.26
CA MET A 1 -6.67 52.63 2.84
C MET A 1 -5.28 52.14 2.47
N MET A 2 -5.06 51.15 1.62
CA MET A 2 -5.85 50.48 0.59
C MET A 2 -5.85 48.96 0.83
N ASP A 3 -6.89 48.31 0.31
CA ASP A 3 -7.02 46.86 0.18
C ASP A 3 -5.95 46.30 -0.76
N ASP A 4 -5.39 45.16 -0.40
CA ASP A 4 -4.87 44.18 -1.37
C ASP A 4 -5.33 42.79 -0.90
N THR A 5 -6.61 42.52 -1.16
CA THR A 5 -7.19 41.19 -1.19
C THR A 5 -6.56 40.41 -2.36
N PHE A 6 -5.59 39.56 -2.07
CA PHE A 6 -5.22 38.47 -2.98
C PHE A 6 -6.39 37.46 -3.01
N ASN A 7 -7.37 37.74 -3.87
CA ASN A 7 -8.26 36.72 -4.42
C ASN A 7 -7.41 35.81 -5.32
N GLU A 8 -6.92 34.70 -4.78
CA GLU A 8 -6.65 33.52 -5.60
C GLU A 8 -8.01 32.94 -6.01
N THR A 9 -8.60 33.53 -7.05
CA THR A 9 -9.56 32.79 -7.87
C THR A 9 -8.81 31.61 -8.46
N ASP A 10 -9.24 30.41 -8.10
CA ASP A 10 -8.98 29.13 -8.78
C ASP A 10 -9.36 29.25 -10.27
N GLU A 11 -8.54 29.93 -11.07
CA GLU A 11 -8.43 29.65 -12.49
C GLU A 11 -7.52 28.42 -12.62
N GLN A 12 -8.09 27.26 -12.29
CA GLN A 12 -7.60 25.99 -12.82
C GLN A 12 -7.69 26.12 -14.34
N SER A 13 -6.58 26.43 -14.99
CA SER A 13 -6.42 26.24 -16.41
C SER A 13 -6.69 24.77 -16.72
N ASP A 14 -7.89 24.47 -17.23
CA ASP A 14 -8.29 23.22 -17.85
C ASP A 14 -7.43 23.02 -19.12
N PHE A 15 -6.14 22.72 -18.95
CA PHE A 15 -5.37 22.06 -19.99
C PHE A 15 -5.80 20.59 -19.99
N SER A 16 -7.01 20.33 -20.51
CA SER A 16 -7.41 18.96 -20.85
C SER A 16 -6.58 18.54 -22.05
N PHE A 17 -5.43 17.91 -21.81
CA PHE A 17 -4.77 17.16 -22.85
C PHE A 17 -5.80 16.18 -23.45
N PRO A 18 -5.90 16.06 -24.78
CA PRO A 18 -6.85 15.15 -25.39
C PRO A 18 -6.56 13.73 -24.89
N ILE A 19 -7.54 13.12 -24.22
CA ILE A 19 -7.44 11.74 -23.75
C ILE A 19 -7.26 10.84 -24.98
N ILE A 20 -6.16 10.08 -25.00
CA ILE A 20 -5.90 9.13 -26.08
C ILE A 20 -6.99 8.05 -26.07
N THR A 21 -7.67 7.88 -27.20
CA THR A 21 -8.59 6.75 -27.41
C THR A 21 -7.79 5.49 -27.74
N PHE A 22 -8.00 4.42 -26.96
CA PHE A 22 -7.37 3.13 -27.19
C PHE A 22 -8.23 2.21 -28.05
N ASP A 23 -7.59 1.37 -28.88
CA ASP A 23 -8.23 0.36 -29.71
C ASP A 23 -7.35 -0.90 -29.78
N ASN A 24 -7.90 -2.03 -29.34
CA ASN A 24 -7.31 -3.36 -29.50
C ASN A 24 -8.29 -4.37 -30.12
N SER A 25 -9.36 -3.87 -30.76
CA SER A 25 -10.44 -4.68 -31.33
C SER A 25 -10.00 -5.59 -32.47
N GLY A 26 -8.97 -5.17 -33.21
CA GLY A 26 -8.51 -5.80 -34.44
C GLY A 26 -9.17 -5.25 -35.71
N HIS A 27 -10.08 -4.28 -35.60
CA HIS A 27 -10.69 -3.64 -36.78
C HIS A 27 -9.80 -2.57 -37.42
N ASN A 28 -9.01 -1.87 -36.60
CA ASN A 28 -8.05 -0.85 -37.03
C ASN A 28 -6.65 -1.20 -36.50
N SER A 29 -5.66 -0.37 -36.85
CA SER A 29 -4.31 -0.46 -36.28
C SER A 29 -4.34 -0.40 -34.75
N LEU A 30 -3.48 -1.20 -34.12
CA LEU A 30 -3.43 -1.40 -32.67
C LEU A 30 -3.02 -0.11 -31.94
N ARG A 31 -3.93 0.51 -31.19
CA ARG A 31 -3.67 1.73 -30.41
C ARG A 31 -3.75 1.45 -28.92
N VAL A 32 -2.63 1.01 -28.33
CA VAL A 32 -2.49 0.70 -26.90
C VAL A 32 -1.13 1.17 -26.38
N PRO A 33 -0.91 1.34 -25.06
CA PRO A 33 0.41 1.65 -24.51
C PRO A 33 1.48 0.68 -25.03
N GLY A 34 2.57 1.22 -25.57
CA GLY A 34 3.62 0.44 -26.25
C GLY A 34 3.41 0.24 -27.76
N PHE A 35 2.39 0.82 -28.38
CA PHE A 35 2.18 0.69 -29.83
C PHE A 35 1.68 2.01 -30.42
N ASN A 36 2.00 2.24 -31.70
CA ASN A 36 1.52 3.39 -32.48
C ASN A 36 1.66 4.75 -31.75
N ASP A 37 2.89 5.05 -31.32
CA ASP A 37 3.33 6.28 -30.62
C ASP A 37 2.73 6.53 -29.22
N ILE A 38 2.04 5.55 -28.62
CA ILE A 38 1.58 5.63 -27.23
C ILE A 38 2.68 5.10 -26.31
N PRO A 39 3.21 5.89 -25.35
CA PRO A 39 4.24 5.44 -24.42
C PRO A 39 3.77 4.24 -23.57
N ILE A 40 4.68 3.30 -23.29
CA ILE A 40 4.39 2.12 -22.44
C ILE A 40 3.93 2.46 -21.02
N HIS A 41 4.33 3.64 -20.52
CA HIS A 41 4.01 4.15 -19.18
C HIS A 41 2.92 5.23 -19.23
N TYR A 42 2.14 5.29 -20.31
CA TYR A 42 1.04 6.24 -20.41
C TYR A 42 -0.03 5.90 -19.38
N GLU A 43 -0.45 6.90 -18.61
CA GLU A 43 -1.53 6.78 -17.64
C GLU A 43 -2.62 7.79 -17.95
N LEU A 44 -3.87 7.34 -17.90
CA LEU A 44 -5.05 8.20 -17.86
C LEU A 44 -5.03 9.04 -16.57
N PRO A 45 -5.62 10.26 -16.59
CA PRO A 45 -5.89 11.04 -15.39
C PRO A 45 -6.60 10.19 -14.31
N CYS A 46 -6.25 10.39 -13.04
CA CYS A 46 -6.74 9.56 -11.94
C CYS A 46 -8.27 9.45 -11.91
N ASP A 47 -8.99 10.54 -12.21
CA ASP A 47 -10.45 10.62 -12.22
C ASP A 47 -11.12 9.98 -13.45
N ALA A 48 -10.34 9.57 -14.46
CA ALA A 48 -10.83 8.89 -15.66
C ALA A 48 -10.64 7.36 -15.61
N ARG A 49 -10.24 6.81 -14.46
CA ARG A 49 -9.91 5.39 -14.28
C ARG A 49 -10.17 4.88 -12.86
N PHE A 50 -9.95 3.58 -12.61
CA PHE A 50 -9.94 3.04 -11.26
C PHE A 50 -8.63 3.37 -10.53
N ALA A 51 -8.71 3.48 -9.20
CA ALA A 51 -7.56 3.71 -8.35
C ALA A 51 -6.76 2.42 -8.14
N HIS A 52 -5.45 2.55 -7.98
CA HIS A 52 -4.54 1.43 -7.69
C HIS A 52 -3.61 1.74 -6.50
N GLY A 53 -3.08 0.70 -5.85
CA GLY A 53 -2.30 0.83 -4.61
C GLY A 53 -0.86 1.31 -4.77
N ILE A 54 -0.37 1.50 -6.00
CA ILE A 54 1.06 1.80 -6.23
C ILE A 54 1.37 3.25 -5.81
N VAL A 55 0.59 4.23 -6.29
CA VAL A 55 0.82 5.66 -6.03
C VAL A 55 -0.39 6.46 -5.55
N GLU A 56 -1.61 5.90 -5.59
CA GLU A 56 -2.84 6.68 -5.42
C GLU A 56 -3.56 6.39 -4.11
N TRP A 57 -3.74 5.12 -3.75
CA TRP A 57 -4.53 4.80 -2.55
C TRP A 57 -3.79 5.09 -1.25
N ARG A 58 -4.48 5.79 -0.35
CA ARG A 58 -4.17 5.82 1.08
C ARG A 58 -5.46 5.86 1.89
N GLN A 59 -5.47 5.14 3.00
CA GLN A 59 -6.53 5.25 3.99
C GLN A 59 -6.30 6.49 4.84
N ALA A 60 -7.28 7.40 4.83
CA ALA A 60 -7.29 8.63 5.60
C ALA A 60 -8.76 9.01 5.92
N PRO A 61 -9.12 9.26 7.19
CA PRO A 61 -8.31 9.06 8.39
C PRO A 61 -8.03 7.57 8.66
N ALA A 62 -7.14 7.29 9.63
CA ALA A 62 -6.85 5.92 10.04
C ALA A 62 -8.07 5.23 10.67
N VAL A 63 -8.23 3.94 10.40
CA VAL A 63 -9.31 3.13 10.96
C VAL A 63 -9.02 2.88 12.44
N THR A 64 -10.01 3.00 13.31
CA THR A 64 -9.80 2.71 14.74
C THR A 64 -9.65 1.21 14.99
N ALA A 65 -8.87 0.82 16.00
CA ALA A 65 -8.67 -0.57 16.40
C ALA A 65 -10.00 -1.28 16.73
N ARG A 66 -10.97 -0.55 17.30
CA ARG A 66 -12.32 -1.07 17.55
C ARG A 66 -13.08 -1.34 16.27
N GLU A 67 -13.01 -0.44 15.29
CA GLU A 67 -13.65 -0.67 14.00
C GLU A 67 -13.03 -1.87 13.27
N LEU A 68 -11.70 -2.05 13.34
CA LEU A 68 -11.03 -3.27 12.86
C LEU A 68 -11.57 -4.53 13.56
N ALA A 69 -11.75 -4.48 14.88
CA ALA A 69 -12.32 -5.60 15.64
C ALA A 69 -13.78 -5.88 15.24
N MET A 70 -14.59 -4.84 15.00
CA MET A 70 -15.97 -4.98 14.54
C MET A 70 -16.04 -5.70 13.18
N VAL A 71 -15.26 -5.27 12.19
CA VAL A 71 -15.28 -5.90 10.86
C VAL A 71 -14.70 -7.31 10.86
N ALA A 72 -13.73 -7.60 11.73
CA ALA A 72 -13.20 -8.95 11.92
C ALA A 72 -14.26 -9.90 12.51
N VAL A 73 -15.05 -9.45 13.49
CA VAL A 73 -16.16 -10.24 14.03
C VAL A 73 -17.23 -10.47 12.96
N MET A 74 -17.61 -9.45 12.18
CA MET A 74 -18.57 -9.61 11.10
C MET A 74 -18.07 -10.57 10.00
N ASP A 75 -16.78 -10.56 9.66
CA ASP A 75 -16.19 -11.56 8.75
C ASP A 75 -16.37 -12.98 9.29
N GLN A 76 -16.04 -13.21 10.57
CA GLN A 76 -16.18 -14.53 11.19
C GLN A 76 -17.63 -15.01 11.28
N LEU A 77 -18.58 -14.11 11.56
CA LEU A 77 -20.00 -14.48 11.63
C LEU A 77 -20.57 -14.80 10.24
N THR A 78 -20.14 -14.08 9.21
CA THR A 78 -20.56 -14.34 7.82
C THR A 78 -19.90 -15.58 7.20
N ASP A 79 -18.96 -16.24 7.89
CA ASP A 79 -18.45 -17.58 7.54
C ASP A 79 -19.41 -18.71 7.95
N ARG A 80 -20.39 -18.45 8.81
CA ARG A 80 -21.32 -19.49 9.29
C ARG A 80 -22.36 -19.84 8.23
N PRO A 81 -22.78 -21.11 8.13
CA PRO A 81 -23.93 -21.46 7.29
C PRO A 81 -25.17 -20.70 7.76
N ASP A 82 -26.03 -20.33 6.82
CA ASP A 82 -27.33 -19.68 7.07
C ASP A 82 -27.30 -18.40 7.93
N TRP A 83 -26.13 -17.76 8.06
CA TRP A 83 -25.96 -16.54 8.86
C TRP A 83 -26.96 -15.43 8.50
N HIS A 84 -27.29 -15.34 7.21
CA HIS A 84 -28.18 -14.36 6.61
C HIS A 84 -29.67 -14.60 6.94
N LEU A 85 -30.02 -15.78 7.44
CA LEU A 85 -31.35 -16.11 7.96
C LEU A 85 -31.36 -16.01 9.49
N ASP A 86 -30.31 -16.52 10.13
CA ASP A 86 -30.22 -16.65 11.57
C ASP A 86 -30.17 -15.30 12.30
N ILE A 87 -29.60 -14.27 11.66
CA ILE A 87 -29.54 -12.90 12.19
C ILE A 87 -30.94 -12.26 12.41
N PHE A 88 -31.99 -12.77 11.76
CA PHE A 88 -33.37 -12.28 11.92
C PHE A 88 -34.24 -13.19 12.78
N ASN A 89 -34.04 -14.51 12.70
CA ASN A 89 -35.04 -15.48 13.15
C ASN A 89 -34.68 -16.18 14.46
N LYS A 90 -33.44 -16.04 14.95
CA LYS A 90 -32.94 -16.82 16.10
C LYS A 90 -32.29 -15.93 17.15
N GLN A 91 -33.08 -15.29 18.01
CA GLN A 91 -32.56 -14.42 19.08
C GLN A 91 -31.53 -15.14 19.96
N VAL A 92 -31.78 -16.41 20.31
CA VAL A 92 -30.84 -17.24 21.08
C VAL A 92 -29.48 -17.35 20.38
N VAL A 93 -29.46 -17.51 19.05
CA VAL A 93 -28.22 -17.60 18.26
C VAL A 93 -27.51 -16.25 18.23
N VAL A 94 -28.23 -15.13 18.11
CA VAL A 94 -27.64 -13.80 18.17
C VAL A 94 -27.03 -13.52 19.56
N ASP A 95 -27.65 -14.00 20.63
CA ASP A 95 -27.13 -13.87 22.00
C ASP A 95 -25.87 -14.72 22.21
N GLU A 96 -25.79 -15.91 21.60
CA GLU A 96 -24.58 -16.72 21.56
C GLU A 96 -23.46 -16.03 20.78
N TRP A 97 -23.75 -15.53 19.58
CA TRP A 97 -22.79 -14.77 18.78
C TRP A 97 -22.27 -13.54 19.51
N ARG A 98 -23.14 -12.88 20.29
CA ARG A 98 -22.74 -11.78 21.17
C ARG A 98 -21.72 -12.25 22.20
N LYS A 99 -21.97 -13.35 22.92
CA LYS A 99 -21.02 -13.89 23.91
C LYS A 99 -19.68 -14.21 23.26
N GLU A 100 -19.70 -14.85 22.09
CA GLU A 100 -18.49 -15.16 21.33
C GLU A 100 -17.74 -13.89 20.88
N ALA A 101 -18.45 -12.88 20.38
CA ALA A 101 -17.86 -11.61 19.96
C ALA A 101 -17.15 -10.89 21.12
N PHE A 102 -17.78 -10.82 22.30
CA PHE A 102 -17.17 -10.23 23.50
C PHE A 102 -16.00 -11.06 24.04
N ALA A 103 -16.01 -12.38 23.86
CA ALA A 103 -14.89 -13.23 24.23
C ALA A 103 -13.71 -13.10 23.25
N SER A 104 -13.97 -12.80 21.97
CA SER A 104 -12.95 -12.73 20.93
C SER A 104 -12.05 -11.49 21.00
N THR A 105 -12.55 -10.38 21.57
CA THR A 105 -11.81 -9.12 21.61
C THR A 105 -12.27 -8.22 22.75
N PRO A 106 -11.35 -7.62 23.51
CA PRO A 106 -11.69 -6.66 24.58
C PRO A 106 -12.21 -5.32 24.04
N LEU A 107 -12.13 -5.09 22.72
CA LEU A 107 -12.61 -3.86 22.08
C LEU A 107 -14.11 -3.90 21.75
N MET A 108 -14.76 -5.06 21.89
CA MET A 108 -16.20 -5.17 21.68
C MET A 108 -16.96 -4.54 22.86
N SER A 109 -17.86 -3.60 22.56
CA SER A 109 -18.79 -3.00 23.52
C SER A 109 -20.24 -3.24 23.10
N GLU A 110 -21.20 -2.90 23.95
CA GLU A 110 -22.62 -2.95 23.58
C GLU A 110 -22.95 -2.10 22.35
N ARG A 111 -22.33 -0.91 22.25
CA ARG A 111 -22.57 0.00 21.13
C ARG A 111 -21.97 -0.54 19.83
N ALA A 112 -20.77 -1.11 19.91
CA ALA A 112 -20.12 -1.77 18.77
C ALA A 112 -20.90 -3.00 18.32
N TRP A 113 -21.35 -3.85 19.26
CA TRP A 113 -22.16 -5.02 18.94
C TRP A 113 -23.51 -4.64 18.31
N ALA A 114 -24.23 -3.68 18.90
CA ALA A 114 -25.50 -3.20 18.36
C ALA A 114 -25.33 -2.64 16.92
N TRP A 115 -24.20 -1.99 16.64
CA TRP A 115 -23.87 -1.57 15.27
C TRP A 115 -23.62 -2.76 14.35
N CYS A 116 -22.80 -3.73 14.76
CA CYS A 116 -22.54 -4.94 13.99
C CYS A 116 -23.83 -5.70 13.65
N VAL A 117 -24.78 -5.80 14.57
CA VAL A 117 -26.07 -6.46 14.32
C VAL A 117 -26.86 -5.76 13.21
N LYS A 118 -27.00 -4.44 13.28
CA LYS A 118 -27.69 -3.67 12.22
C LYS A 118 -27.02 -3.84 10.85
N GLU A 119 -25.70 -3.80 10.83
CA GLU A 119 -24.94 -3.96 9.60
C GLU A 119 -25.00 -5.38 9.03
N LEU A 120 -24.96 -6.40 9.89
CA LEU A 120 -25.15 -7.80 9.49
C LEU A 120 -26.56 -8.02 8.92
N GLN A 121 -27.58 -7.39 9.49
CA GLN A 121 -28.94 -7.44 8.93
C GLN A 121 -29.01 -6.82 7.53
N ASP A 122 -28.42 -5.64 7.33
CA ASP A 122 -28.34 -5.02 6.01
C ASP A 122 -27.54 -5.86 5.01
N LYS A 123 -26.40 -6.43 5.44
CA LYS A 123 -25.60 -7.36 4.63
C LYS A 123 -26.38 -8.62 4.28
N ALA A 124 -27.21 -9.14 5.19
CA ALA A 124 -28.04 -10.32 4.96
C ALA A 124 -29.16 -10.06 3.95
N ILE A 125 -29.78 -8.88 3.98
CA ILE A 125 -30.75 -8.44 2.97
C ILE A 125 -30.07 -8.36 1.60
N TYR A 126 -28.94 -7.66 1.53
CA TYR A 126 -28.17 -7.51 0.30
C TYR A 126 -27.71 -8.85 -0.30
N PHE A 127 -27.24 -9.76 0.55
CA PHE A 127 -26.81 -11.10 0.15
C PHE A 127 -27.94 -11.90 -0.50
N ARG A 128 -29.16 -11.86 0.08
CA ARG A 128 -30.34 -12.56 -0.43
C ARG A 128 -30.90 -11.96 -1.71
N GLU A 129 -30.97 -10.63 -1.79
CA GLU A 129 -31.74 -9.95 -2.84
C GLU A 129 -30.93 -9.66 -4.11
N GLN A 130 -29.64 -9.34 -3.99
CA GLN A 130 -28.92 -8.66 -5.08
C GLN A 130 -27.76 -9.50 -5.65
N ASN A 131 -26.96 -10.14 -4.80
CA ASN A 131 -25.55 -10.30 -5.15
C ASN A 131 -24.84 -11.60 -4.75
N SER A 132 -25.43 -12.46 -3.92
CA SER A 132 -24.87 -13.77 -3.53
C SER A 132 -23.40 -13.73 -3.07
N HIS A 133 -22.94 -12.57 -2.61
CA HIS A 133 -21.64 -12.31 -2.02
C HIS A 133 -21.80 -11.24 -0.94
N VAL A 134 -20.82 -11.17 -0.04
CA VAL A 134 -20.84 -10.25 1.10
C VAL A 134 -19.54 -9.45 1.16
N ARG A 135 -19.65 -8.15 1.42
CA ARG A 135 -18.51 -7.28 1.72
C ARG A 135 -18.02 -7.52 3.15
N VAL A 136 -16.72 -7.75 3.27
CA VAL A 136 -15.97 -7.96 4.51
C VAL A 136 -14.73 -7.07 4.51
N LEU A 137 -14.16 -6.84 5.71
CA LEU A 137 -13.03 -5.92 5.90
C LEU A 137 -13.31 -4.55 5.25
N ASP A 138 -14.55 -4.06 5.40
CA ASP A 138 -15.11 -2.94 4.66
C ASP A 138 -14.89 -1.63 5.42
N ILE A 139 -13.69 -1.07 5.26
CA ILE A 139 -13.10 0.07 5.99
C ILE A 139 -12.36 1.01 5.02
N GLY A 140 -13.10 1.92 4.39
CA GLY A 140 -12.63 2.73 3.27
C GLY A 140 -12.61 1.93 1.97
N SER A 141 -11.75 0.91 1.89
CA SER A 141 -11.78 -0.14 0.86
C SER A 141 -12.52 -1.39 1.39
N CYS A 142 -12.69 -2.43 0.57
CA CYS A 142 -13.30 -3.68 1.04
C CYS A 142 -12.84 -4.92 0.26
N VAL A 143 -13.07 -6.09 0.86
CA VAL A 143 -12.95 -7.40 0.23
C VAL A 143 -14.35 -8.00 0.11
N CYS A 144 -14.62 -8.78 -0.92
CA CYS A 144 -15.86 -9.55 -1.04
C CYS A 144 -15.56 -11.04 -0.94
N LYS A 145 -16.47 -11.80 -0.33
CA LYS A 145 -16.45 -13.27 -0.36
C LYS A 145 -17.78 -13.84 -0.81
N SER A 146 -17.76 -14.97 -1.52
CA SER A 146 -18.94 -15.66 -2.03
C SER A 146 -18.77 -17.18 -1.90
N ASP A 147 -19.81 -17.83 -1.39
CA ASP A 147 -19.89 -19.27 -1.11
C ASP A 147 -21.19 -19.87 -1.70
N THR A 148 -21.45 -19.60 -2.98
CA THR A 148 -22.68 -20.09 -3.62
C THR A 148 -22.59 -21.56 -4.01
N ALA A 149 -23.75 -22.24 -4.07
CA ALA A 149 -23.82 -23.61 -4.58
C ALA A 149 -23.24 -23.73 -6.01
N THR A 150 -23.41 -22.69 -6.85
CA THR A 150 -22.80 -22.64 -8.18
C THR A 150 -21.27 -22.68 -8.14
N LEU A 151 -20.64 -21.99 -7.17
CA LEU A 151 -19.19 -22.06 -6.97
C LEU A 151 -18.75 -23.44 -6.47
N SER A 152 -19.55 -24.11 -5.63
CA SER A 152 -19.28 -25.48 -5.22
C SER A 152 -19.28 -26.45 -6.43
N SER A 153 -20.28 -26.37 -7.30
CA SER A 153 -20.32 -27.15 -8.55
C SER A 153 -19.16 -26.81 -9.49
N LEU A 154 -18.79 -25.52 -9.56
CA LEU A 154 -17.66 -25.06 -10.38
C LEU A 154 -16.32 -25.61 -9.88
N SER A 155 -16.13 -25.75 -8.57
CA SER A 155 -14.95 -26.40 -7.97
C SER A 155 -14.83 -27.86 -8.43
N GLU A 156 -15.93 -28.59 -8.61
CA GLU A 156 -15.90 -29.95 -9.17
C GLU A 156 -15.48 -29.96 -10.65
N ALA A 157 -16.00 -29.01 -11.43
CA ALA A 157 -15.60 -28.84 -12.82
C ALA A 157 -14.09 -28.54 -12.94
N PHE A 158 -13.57 -27.56 -12.19
CA PHE A 158 -12.13 -27.27 -12.18
C PHE A 158 -11.28 -28.49 -11.83
N ARG A 159 -11.67 -29.28 -10.81
CA ARG A 159 -10.93 -30.50 -10.43
C ARG A 159 -10.82 -31.51 -11.57
N ARG A 160 -11.89 -31.66 -12.36
CA ARG A 160 -11.92 -32.56 -13.52
C ARG A 160 -11.09 -32.00 -14.68
N GLU A 161 -11.34 -30.74 -15.06
CA GLU A 161 -10.75 -30.13 -16.25
C GLU A 161 -9.27 -29.76 -16.10
N VAL A 162 -8.78 -29.57 -14.87
CA VAL A 162 -7.36 -29.28 -14.60
C VAL A 162 -6.48 -30.53 -14.66
N LEU A 163 -7.06 -31.74 -14.52
CA LEU A 163 -6.28 -32.97 -14.42
C LEU A 163 -5.33 -33.20 -15.61
N PRO A 164 -5.72 -33.02 -16.89
CA PRO A 164 -4.81 -33.17 -18.02
C PRO A 164 -3.62 -32.19 -17.95
N VAL A 165 -3.91 -30.90 -17.71
CA VAL A 165 -2.90 -29.83 -17.60
C VAL A 165 -1.92 -30.10 -16.46
N LEU A 166 -2.43 -30.60 -15.32
CA LEU A 166 -1.62 -30.97 -14.17
C LEU A 166 -0.67 -32.13 -14.48
N LEU A 167 -1.14 -33.15 -15.22
CA LEU A 167 -0.32 -34.30 -15.60
C LEU A 167 0.78 -33.88 -16.58
N GLU A 168 0.44 -33.09 -17.60
CA GLU A 168 1.39 -32.52 -18.55
C GLU A 168 2.48 -31.69 -17.83
N ARG A 169 2.07 -30.82 -16.90
CA ARG A 169 3.03 -29.99 -16.15
C ARG A 169 3.92 -30.82 -15.22
N ARG A 170 3.40 -31.88 -14.60
CA ARG A 170 4.22 -32.80 -13.78
C ARG A 170 5.26 -33.54 -14.62
N GLN A 171 4.90 -33.98 -15.82
CA GLN A 171 5.85 -34.61 -16.74
C GLN A 171 6.95 -33.63 -17.16
N GLN A 172 6.57 -32.39 -17.51
CA GLN A 172 7.55 -31.33 -17.80
C GLN A 172 8.47 -31.06 -16.62
N GLN A 173 7.93 -30.99 -15.40
CA GLN A 173 8.72 -30.75 -14.19
C GLN A 173 9.70 -31.90 -13.90
N GLN A 174 9.30 -33.16 -14.12
CA GLN A 174 10.21 -34.31 -13.95
C GLN A 174 11.36 -34.25 -14.95
N GLN A 175 11.06 -33.94 -16.22
CA GLN A 175 12.09 -33.76 -17.24
C GLN A 175 13.04 -32.60 -16.89
N GLU A 176 12.49 -31.50 -16.37
CA GLU A 176 13.25 -30.35 -15.87
C GLU A 176 14.21 -30.74 -14.74
N GLU A 177 13.73 -31.51 -13.75
CA GLU A 177 14.54 -31.97 -12.62
C GLU A 177 15.67 -32.92 -13.09
N GLU A 178 15.40 -33.82 -14.04
CA GLU A 178 16.41 -34.70 -14.62
C GLU A 178 17.49 -33.93 -15.40
N ASP A 179 17.11 -32.89 -16.14
CA ASP A 179 18.06 -32.09 -16.91
C ASP A 179 18.90 -31.19 -15.99
N GLU A 180 18.31 -30.64 -14.93
CA GLU A 180 19.05 -29.90 -13.89
C GLU A 180 20.04 -30.80 -13.13
N GLU A 181 19.70 -32.05 -12.86
CA GLU A 181 20.63 -33.02 -12.25
C GLU A 181 21.84 -33.30 -13.17
N LYS A 182 21.60 -33.46 -14.49
CA LYS A 182 22.69 -33.63 -15.47
C LYS A 182 23.59 -32.39 -15.57
N GLU A 183 23.03 -31.18 -15.48
CA GLU A 183 23.80 -29.93 -15.48
C GLU A 183 24.59 -29.72 -14.18
N GLN A 184 24.06 -30.18 -13.03
CA GLN A 184 24.78 -30.19 -11.76
C GLN A 184 25.96 -31.15 -11.76
N GLU A 185 25.80 -32.34 -12.34
CA GLU A 185 26.90 -33.29 -12.55
C GLU A 185 28.02 -32.70 -13.45
N GLN A 186 27.67 -31.74 -14.32
CA GLN A 186 28.60 -31.00 -15.18
C GLN A 186 29.23 -29.75 -14.51
N GLY A 187 28.98 -29.51 -13.21
CA GLY A 187 29.69 -28.50 -12.43
C GLY A 187 29.05 -27.12 -12.36
N ASN A 188 27.80 -26.94 -12.85
CA ASN A 188 27.07 -25.68 -12.71
C ASN A 188 26.32 -25.61 -11.36
N LEU A 189 26.73 -24.65 -10.51
CA LEU A 189 26.26 -24.51 -9.13
C LEU A 189 24.96 -23.70 -9.05
N TYR A 190 23.82 -24.29 -9.47
CA TYR A 190 22.49 -23.72 -9.22
C TYR A 190 21.89 -24.29 -7.93
N ARG A 191 21.42 -23.39 -7.05
CA ARG A 191 20.73 -23.77 -5.80
C ARG A 191 19.34 -24.31 -6.13
N ARG A 192 19.11 -25.60 -5.85
CA ARG A 192 17.80 -26.28 -5.88
C ARG A 192 16.73 -25.42 -5.20
N SER A 193 15.89 -24.75 -5.99
CA SER A 193 14.73 -24.06 -5.48
C SER A 193 13.61 -25.09 -5.40
N SER A 194 13.44 -25.72 -4.24
CA SER A 194 12.24 -26.52 -3.95
C SER A 194 11.03 -25.59 -3.89
N SER A 195 10.57 -25.17 -5.08
CA SER A 195 9.32 -24.44 -5.24
C SER A 195 8.19 -25.40 -4.88
N ARG A 196 7.62 -25.23 -3.68
CA ARG A 196 6.38 -25.92 -3.26
C ARG A 196 5.17 -25.52 -4.12
N ILE A 197 5.36 -24.51 -4.97
CA ILE A 197 4.35 -23.93 -5.84
C ILE A 197 4.56 -24.48 -7.25
N LEU A 198 3.57 -25.20 -7.75
CA LEU A 198 3.48 -25.64 -9.13
C LEU A 198 2.60 -24.64 -9.89
N HIS A 199 3.19 -23.91 -10.84
CA HIS A 199 2.45 -22.99 -11.70
C HIS A 199 1.86 -23.77 -12.88
N LEU A 200 0.53 -23.85 -12.93
CA LEU A 200 -0.18 -24.48 -14.05
C LEU A 200 -0.42 -23.48 -15.20
N VAL A 201 -0.77 -22.25 -14.85
CA VAL A 201 -0.86 -21.12 -15.78
C VAL A 201 -0.05 -19.99 -15.17
N ASP A 202 1.09 -19.70 -15.79
CA ASP A 202 1.98 -18.60 -15.38
C ASP A 202 1.91 -17.46 -16.41
N PRO A 203 1.32 -16.29 -16.06
CA PRO A 203 1.22 -15.17 -16.98
C PRO A 203 2.58 -14.50 -17.28
N LEU A 204 3.62 -14.76 -16.49
CA LEU A 204 4.98 -14.25 -16.72
C LEU A 204 5.78 -15.12 -17.69
N LEU A 205 5.28 -16.30 -18.05
CA LEU A 205 5.90 -17.18 -19.03
C LEU A 205 5.39 -16.82 -20.43
N TYR A 206 6.29 -16.82 -21.42
CA TYR A 206 6.00 -16.35 -22.79
C TYR A 206 5.43 -14.91 -22.85
N PRO A 207 6.08 -13.93 -22.19
CA PRO A 207 5.62 -12.55 -22.20
C PRO A 207 5.76 -11.93 -23.60
N LEU A 208 5.05 -10.83 -23.85
CA LEU A 208 5.31 -9.97 -24.99
C LEU A 208 6.70 -9.34 -24.82
N THR A 209 7.62 -9.60 -25.75
CA THR A 209 8.98 -9.07 -25.77
C THR A 209 9.12 -8.10 -26.95
N TYR A 210 9.32 -6.81 -26.65
CA TYR A 210 9.49 -5.78 -27.67
C TYR A 210 10.76 -6.03 -28.49
N GLY A 211 10.65 -5.93 -29.81
CA GLY A 211 11.71 -6.24 -30.75
C GLY A 211 11.88 -7.73 -31.07
N LYS A 212 11.01 -8.61 -30.54
CA LYS A 212 11.06 -10.05 -30.81
C LYS A 212 9.70 -10.68 -31.08
N SER A 213 8.72 -10.47 -30.21
CA SER A 213 7.39 -11.07 -30.34
C SER A 213 6.67 -10.55 -31.58
N LEU A 214 5.90 -11.42 -32.23
CA LEU A 214 5.03 -11.03 -33.33
C LEU A 214 3.69 -10.48 -32.82
N VAL A 215 3.18 -9.43 -33.47
CA VAL A 215 1.97 -8.71 -33.10
C VAL A 215 1.21 -8.26 -34.34
N LEU A 216 -0.11 -8.33 -34.31
CA LEU A 216 -1.02 -7.80 -35.31
C LEU A 216 -1.18 -6.28 -35.13
N THR A 217 -0.19 -5.51 -35.58
CA THR A 217 -0.15 -4.04 -35.40
C THR A 217 -1.07 -3.28 -36.33
N ASP A 218 -1.32 -3.80 -37.54
CA ASP A 218 -2.07 -3.13 -38.61
C ASP A 218 -3.53 -3.61 -38.71
N GLY A 219 -4.00 -4.35 -37.70
CA GLY A 219 -5.33 -4.92 -37.64
C GLY A 219 -5.33 -6.45 -37.73
N GLY A 220 -6.51 -7.04 -37.54
CA GLY A 220 -6.71 -8.48 -37.39
C GLY A 220 -6.81 -8.92 -35.93
N LYS A 221 -7.22 -10.18 -35.74
CA LYS A 221 -7.31 -10.83 -34.43
C LYS A 221 -6.87 -12.29 -34.53
N VAL A 222 -6.29 -12.80 -33.45
CA VAL A 222 -6.01 -14.23 -33.29
C VAL A 222 -7.34 -14.95 -33.11
N ASP A 223 -7.66 -15.87 -34.01
CA ASP A 223 -8.84 -16.73 -33.92
C ASP A 223 -8.55 -17.89 -32.95
N LEU A 224 -9.44 -18.13 -31.99
CA LEU A 224 -9.36 -19.24 -31.06
C LEU A 224 -9.39 -20.61 -31.75
N HIS A 225 -10.08 -20.71 -32.89
CA HIS A 225 -10.18 -21.95 -33.66
C HIS A 225 -9.05 -22.14 -34.66
N ASN A 226 -8.31 -21.06 -34.97
CA ASN A 226 -7.15 -21.09 -35.86
C ASN A 226 -6.07 -20.11 -35.37
N ILE A 227 -5.42 -20.49 -34.28
CA ILE A 227 -4.43 -19.63 -33.62
C ILE A 227 -3.20 -19.36 -34.52
N LEU A 228 -2.83 -20.29 -35.40
CA LEU A 228 -1.66 -20.14 -36.28
C LEU A 228 -1.94 -19.35 -37.57
N GLY A 229 -3.18 -19.32 -38.06
CA GLY A 229 -3.54 -18.51 -39.24
C GLY A 229 -3.23 -17.01 -39.07
N SER A 230 -3.13 -16.56 -37.82
CA SER A 230 -2.82 -15.18 -37.45
C SER A 230 -1.38 -14.74 -37.72
N TYR A 231 -0.43 -15.67 -37.92
CA TYR A 231 0.98 -15.34 -38.14
C TYR A 231 1.24 -14.59 -39.45
N ASN A 232 0.44 -14.86 -40.49
CA ASN A 232 0.66 -14.30 -41.83
C ASN A 232 0.67 -12.77 -41.88
N ASN A 233 -0.04 -12.12 -40.95
CA ASN A 233 -0.19 -10.66 -40.89
C ASN A 233 0.52 -10.06 -39.66
N ALA A 234 1.26 -10.85 -38.89
CA ALA A 234 1.90 -10.40 -37.66
C ALA A 234 3.29 -9.84 -37.95
N THR A 235 3.62 -8.70 -37.34
CA THR A 235 4.92 -8.04 -37.46
C THR A 235 5.65 -8.03 -36.12
N VAL A 236 6.97 -7.86 -36.14
CA VAL A 236 7.75 -7.81 -34.90
C VAL A 236 7.39 -6.56 -34.10
N ALA A 237 7.06 -6.75 -32.82
CA ALA A 237 6.74 -5.66 -31.89
C ALA A 237 7.86 -4.60 -31.91
N PRO A 238 7.53 -3.30 -32.02
CA PRO A 238 8.55 -2.26 -32.13
C PRO A 238 9.37 -2.16 -30.84
N LYS A 239 10.69 -1.95 -30.94
CA LYS A 239 11.52 -1.63 -29.77
C LYS A 239 11.20 -0.22 -29.28
N HIS A 240 11.01 -0.06 -27.98
CA HIS A 240 10.89 1.26 -27.37
C HIS A 240 12.23 1.79 -26.88
N PHE A 241 12.53 3.04 -27.23
CA PHE A 241 13.61 3.83 -26.64
C PHE A 241 12.97 4.92 -25.77
N ASP A 242 13.38 5.05 -24.50
CA ASP A 242 12.88 6.13 -23.63
C ASP A 242 13.43 7.48 -24.11
N ARG A 243 12.60 8.25 -24.83
CA ARG A 243 12.96 9.55 -25.44
C ARG A 243 13.10 10.70 -24.44
N ARG A 244 13.05 10.46 -23.12
CA ARG A 244 13.11 11.53 -22.09
C ARG A 244 14.52 11.93 -21.65
N VAL A 245 15.57 11.31 -22.17
CA VAL A 245 16.97 11.55 -21.76
C VAL A 245 17.86 11.63 -23.00
N ASP A 246 18.72 12.64 -23.04
CA ASP A 246 19.60 12.94 -24.18
C ASP A 246 20.52 11.75 -24.49
N ALA A 247 20.61 11.43 -25.79
CA ALA A 247 20.95 10.12 -26.29
C ALA A 247 22.43 10.01 -26.65
N GLN A 248 23.25 9.47 -25.74
CA GLN A 248 24.50 8.75 -26.05
C GLN A 248 25.08 8.06 -24.81
N ASP A 249 25.14 8.75 -23.66
CA ASP A 249 25.68 8.17 -22.42
C ASP A 249 24.74 7.11 -21.80
N LEU A 250 23.43 7.27 -22.00
CA LEU A 250 22.43 6.30 -21.57
C LEU A 250 22.34 5.09 -22.51
N GLN A 251 22.74 5.18 -23.78
CA GLN A 251 22.77 3.99 -24.65
C GLN A 251 23.78 2.97 -24.09
N LYS A 252 24.94 3.47 -23.65
CA LYS A 252 25.95 2.68 -22.95
C LYS A 252 25.45 2.12 -21.60
N LEU A 253 24.62 2.88 -20.88
CA LEU A 253 24.03 2.46 -19.60
C LEU A 253 22.79 1.56 -19.76
N ILE A 254 22.04 1.64 -20.86
CA ILE A 254 20.86 0.84 -21.22
C ILE A 254 21.29 -0.49 -21.82
N ASP A 255 22.33 -0.50 -22.65
CA ASP A 255 22.96 -1.74 -23.11
C ASP A 255 23.47 -2.56 -21.90
N ASP A 256 23.84 -1.88 -20.82
CA ASP A 256 24.20 -2.46 -19.51
C ASP A 256 23.01 -2.63 -18.53
N SER A 257 21.84 -2.00 -18.75
CA SER A 257 20.63 -2.09 -17.89
C SER A 257 19.38 -2.46 -18.69
N ARG A 258 19.11 -3.77 -18.75
CA ARG A 258 18.00 -4.44 -19.46
C ARG A 258 16.61 -4.26 -18.81
N ASP A 259 16.25 -3.06 -18.36
CA ASP A 259 15.15 -2.92 -17.38
C ASP A 259 13.71 -2.72 -17.94
N PHE A 260 13.44 -2.68 -19.26
CA PHE A 260 12.06 -2.39 -19.76
C PHE A 260 11.61 -3.02 -21.10
N SER A 261 12.08 -4.21 -21.50
CA SER A 261 11.77 -4.79 -22.84
C SER A 261 10.57 -5.75 -22.92
N MET A 262 9.82 -5.99 -21.83
CA MET A 262 8.79 -7.05 -21.77
C MET A 262 7.46 -6.61 -21.14
N GLY A 263 6.36 -7.28 -21.49
CA GLY A 263 5.01 -7.05 -20.96
C GLY A 263 4.14 -8.32 -20.89
N ILE A 264 3.09 -8.31 -20.06
CA ILE A 264 2.14 -9.43 -19.95
C ILE A 264 0.93 -9.17 -20.87
N SER A 265 0.58 -10.14 -21.70
CA SER A 265 -0.59 -10.06 -22.59
C SER A 265 -1.83 -10.66 -21.92
N PRO A 266 -2.82 -9.86 -21.45
CA PRO A 266 -4.10 -10.38 -20.96
C PRO A 266 -4.91 -11.08 -22.06
N MET A 267 -5.88 -11.89 -21.66
CA MET A 267 -6.94 -12.37 -22.55
C MET A 267 -8.09 -11.35 -22.63
N LEU A 268 -8.90 -11.42 -23.68
CA LEU A 268 -10.05 -10.55 -23.92
C LEU A 268 -11.36 -11.33 -23.86
N MET A 269 -12.34 -10.74 -23.18
CA MET A 269 -13.68 -11.29 -23.01
C MET A 269 -14.74 -10.28 -23.43
N GLU A 270 -15.82 -10.76 -24.04
CA GLU A 270 -16.96 -9.95 -24.46
C GLU A 270 -18.21 -10.33 -23.65
N GLY A 271 -19.07 -9.34 -23.34
CA GLY A 271 -20.31 -9.59 -22.59
C GLY A 271 -21.44 -10.10 -23.48
N GLN A 272 -22.28 -10.97 -22.92
CA GLN A 272 -23.54 -11.43 -23.52
C GLN A 272 -24.62 -10.31 -23.54
N GLU A 273 -25.73 -10.54 -24.25
CA GLU A 273 -26.81 -9.54 -24.46
C GLU A 273 -27.34 -8.90 -23.17
N SER A 274 -27.35 -9.64 -22.06
CA SER A 274 -27.70 -9.10 -20.73
C SER A 274 -27.01 -9.87 -19.59
N GLY A 275 -26.90 -9.23 -18.42
CA GLY A 275 -26.34 -9.86 -17.21
C GLY A 275 -24.81 -9.77 -17.12
N THR A 276 -24.21 -10.70 -16.38
CA THR A 276 -22.75 -10.80 -16.15
C THR A 276 -22.09 -11.94 -16.90
N GLU A 277 -22.81 -12.59 -17.81
CA GLU A 277 -22.25 -13.66 -18.62
C GLU A 277 -21.26 -13.08 -19.64
N VAL A 278 -20.10 -13.72 -19.75
CA VAL A 278 -19.01 -13.31 -20.65
C VAL A 278 -18.55 -14.49 -21.48
N HIS A 279 -17.93 -14.21 -22.63
CA HIS A 279 -17.24 -15.21 -23.44
C HIS A 279 -15.78 -14.88 -23.65
N ILE A 280 -14.91 -15.90 -23.55
CA ILE A 280 -13.50 -15.77 -23.91
C ILE A 280 -13.38 -15.70 -25.42
N THR A 281 -12.67 -14.69 -25.93
CA THR A 281 -12.53 -14.43 -27.37
C THR A 281 -11.10 -14.54 -27.89
N SER A 282 -10.13 -14.73 -26.99
CA SER A 282 -8.71 -14.94 -27.31
C SER A 282 -8.12 -16.02 -26.42
N TYR A 283 -7.02 -16.64 -26.83
CA TYR A 283 -6.41 -17.70 -26.01
C TYR A 283 -5.87 -17.14 -24.69
N ILE A 284 -5.81 -17.97 -23.65
CA ILE A 284 -5.18 -17.64 -22.38
C ILE A 284 -3.68 -17.90 -22.53
N ASN A 285 -2.84 -16.88 -22.26
CA ASN A 285 -1.39 -17.08 -22.33
C ASN A 285 -0.98 -18.26 -21.45
N ASN A 286 -0.18 -19.17 -22.01
CA ASN A 286 0.29 -20.39 -21.35
C ASN A 286 -0.82 -21.42 -21.02
N LEU A 287 -1.98 -21.36 -21.68
CA LEU A 287 -3.01 -22.41 -21.62
C LEU A 287 -3.59 -22.70 -23.02
N HIS A 288 -3.34 -23.90 -23.54
CA HIS A 288 -3.70 -24.25 -24.92
C HIS A 288 -5.24 -24.30 -25.11
N PRO A 289 -5.80 -23.75 -26.21
CA PRO A 289 -7.25 -23.78 -26.48
C PRO A 289 -7.88 -25.18 -26.57
N ALA A 290 -7.08 -26.23 -26.72
CA ALA A 290 -7.56 -27.61 -26.67
C ALA A 290 -8.22 -27.99 -25.33
N HIS A 291 -7.88 -27.30 -24.23
CA HIS A 291 -8.50 -27.51 -22.92
C HIS A 291 -9.84 -26.77 -22.80
N GLN A 292 -10.78 -27.04 -23.71
CA GLN A 292 -12.05 -26.32 -23.84
C GLN A 292 -12.87 -26.31 -22.54
N GLY A 293 -12.91 -27.42 -21.80
CA GLY A 293 -13.62 -27.50 -20.52
C GLY A 293 -13.04 -26.55 -19.46
N LEU A 294 -11.72 -26.38 -19.41
CA LEU A 294 -11.08 -25.44 -18.50
C LEU A 294 -11.36 -23.98 -18.91
N TYR A 295 -11.36 -23.67 -20.21
CA TYR A 295 -11.79 -22.36 -20.71
C TYR A 295 -13.23 -22.02 -20.28
N GLN A 296 -14.17 -22.96 -20.45
CA GLN A 296 -15.56 -22.78 -20.01
C GLN A 296 -15.67 -22.57 -18.49
N ALA A 297 -14.88 -23.30 -17.70
CA ALA A 297 -14.84 -23.13 -16.24
C ALA A 297 -14.30 -21.74 -15.83
N ILE A 298 -13.24 -21.26 -16.49
CA ILE A 298 -12.67 -19.92 -16.28
C ILE A 298 -13.67 -18.83 -16.68
N GLU A 299 -14.34 -19.00 -17.81
CA GLU A 299 -15.38 -18.10 -18.28
C GLU A 299 -16.54 -17.95 -17.28
N LYS A 300 -17.02 -19.09 -16.74
CA LYS A 300 -18.05 -19.07 -15.71
C LYS A 300 -17.55 -18.41 -14.43
N LEU A 301 -16.29 -18.64 -14.06
CA LEU A 301 -15.69 -18.02 -12.87
C LEU A 301 -15.63 -16.49 -13.01
N VAL A 302 -15.20 -15.97 -14.17
CA VAL A 302 -15.18 -14.53 -14.43
C VAL A 302 -16.59 -13.95 -14.36
N SER A 303 -17.58 -14.64 -14.94
CA SER A 303 -18.99 -14.22 -14.89
C SER A 303 -19.49 -14.06 -13.44
N LEU A 304 -19.04 -14.92 -12.54
CA LEU A 304 -19.36 -14.86 -11.10
C LEU A 304 -18.55 -13.81 -10.34
N ALA A 305 -17.37 -13.41 -10.84
CA ALA A 305 -16.50 -12.41 -10.21
C ALA A 305 -16.91 -10.96 -10.50
N ILE A 306 -17.66 -10.69 -11.57
CA ILE A 306 -18.05 -9.32 -11.97
C ILE A 306 -18.84 -8.59 -10.89
N LYS A 307 -19.85 -9.23 -10.28
CA LYS A 307 -20.64 -8.62 -9.20
C LYS A 307 -19.78 -8.28 -7.97
N PRO A 308 -18.98 -9.21 -7.42
CA PRO A 308 -18.03 -8.90 -6.37
C PRO A 308 -16.99 -7.82 -6.73
N TRP A 309 -16.52 -7.75 -7.98
CA TRP A 309 -15.62 -6.67 -8.44
C TRP A 309 -16.30 -5.30 -8.44
N ASN A 310 -17.56 -5.20 -8.89
CA ASN A 310 -18.32 -3.95 -8.84
C ASN A 310 -18.38 -3.36 -7.42
N ASP A 311 -18.43 -4.21 -6.41
CA ASP A 311 -18.56 -3.83 -5.01
C ASP A 311 -17.23 -3.42 -4.36
N CYS A 312 -16.10 -3.91 -4.85
CA CYS A 312 -14.80 -3.69 -4.23
C CYS A 312 -13.90 -2.70 -4.98
N LEU A 313 -14.18 -2.40 -6.25
CA LEU A 313 -13.42 -1.45 -7.05
C LEU A 313 -13.45 -0.03 -6.46
N VAL A 314 -12.29 0.63 -6.49
CA VAL A 314 -12.12 2.01 -6.03
C VAL A 314 -12.09 2.94 -7.25
N LYS A 315 -12.99 3.93 -7.31
CA LYS A 315 -12.91 4.97 -8.36
C LYS A 315 -11.71 5.86 -8.10
N GLY A 316 -10.92 6.11 -9.14
CA GLY A 316 -9.89 7.13 -9.08
C GLY A 316 -10.53 8.52 -9.01
N GLN A 317 -9.84 9.45 -8.36
CA GLN A 317 -10.35 10.78 -8.00
C GLN A 317 -9.18 11.77 -8.00
N ARG A 318 -9.45 13.06 -8.16
CA ARG A 318 -8.41 14.08 -7.96
C ARG A 318 -8.09 14.22 -6.46
N GLY A 319 -6.84 14.55 -6.15
CA GLY A 319 -6.43 14.86 -4.77
C GLY A 319 -5.81 13.71 -3.98
N TRP A 320 -5.65 12.51 -4.55
CA TRP A 320 -4.90 11.40 -3.93
C TRP A 320 -3.48 11.80 -3.53
N HIS A 321 -2.80 12.60 -4.37
CA HIS A 321 -1.43 13.09 -4.10
C HIS A 321 -1.38 14.30 -3.16
N ASN A 322 -2.52 14.89 -2.76
CA ASN A 322 -2.51 16.03 -1.87
C ASN A 322 -2.38 15.55 -0.44
N ASP A 323 -1.18 15.55 0.14
CA ASP A 323 -0.93 15.11 1.54
C ASP A 323 -1.79 15.79 2.61
N MET A 324 -2.44 16.91 2.29
CA MET A 324 -3.36 17.63 3.19
C MET A 324 -4.79 17.07 3.15
N ASN A 325 -5.13 16.24 2.16
CA ASN A 325 -6.41 15.57 2.05
C ASN A 325 -6.48 14.40 3.05
N ASN A 326 -7.33 14.54 4.05
CA ASN A 326 -7.54 13.56 5.11
C ASN A 326 -8.98 13.02 5.12
N GLY A 327 -9.67 13.08 3.98
CA GLY A 327 -11.01 12.52 3.82
C GLY A 327 -10.99 11.15 3.17
N GLN A 328 -12.12 10.47 3.29
CA GLN A 328 -12.28 9.12 2.79
C GLN A 328 -12.68 9.12 1.31
N LEU A 329 -11.92 8.39 0.50
CA LEU A 329 -12.05 8.38 -0.95
C LEU A 329 -12.44 7.01 -1.53
N GLY A 330 -12.50 5.96 -0.70
CA GLY A 330 -12.97 4.63 -1.10
C GLY A 330 -14.46 4.40 -0.89
N PRO A 331 -14.99 3.24 -1.33
CA PRO A 331 -16.43 2.99 -1.42
C PRO A 331 -17.17 2.82 -0.09
N VAL A 332 -16.48 2.56 1.03
CA VAL A 332 -17.13 2.18 2.30
C VAL A 332 -16.82 3.15 3.44
N PRO A 333 -17.80 3.95 3.91
CA PRO A 333 -17.61 4.94 4.97
C PRO A 333 -17.14 4.35 6.31
N LEU A 334 -16.25 5.04 7.03
CA LEU A 334 -15.85 4.68 8.40
C LEU A 334 -17.02 4.83 9.38
N ARG A 335 -17.06 3.94 10.37
CA ARG A 335 -18.07 3.91 11.45
C ARG A 335 -17.66 4.77 12.63
N ILE A 336 -16.35 5.00 12.79
CA ILE A 336 -15.76 5.75 13.90
C ILE A 336 -14.69 6.69 13.36
N ILE A 337 -14.92 7.99 13.49
CA ILE A 337 -13.96 9.03 13.11
C ILE A 337 -13.51 9.78 14.37
N THR A 338 -12.20 9.79 14.64
CA THR A 338 -11.61 10.62 15.68
C THR A 338 -10.21 11.07 15.30
N HIS A 339 -9.88 12.29 15.65
CA HIS A 339 -8.53 12.84 15.51
C HIS A 339 -7.83 12.99 16.87
N GLY A 340 -8.46 12.62 17.99
CA GLY A 340 -7.88 12.83 19.31
C GLY A 340 -8.39 11.85 20.35
N VAL A 341 -8.12 12.19 21.61
CA VAL A 341 -8.39 11.33 22.77
C VAL A 341 -9.42 11.99 23.70
N GLU A 342 -10.52 11.29 23.96
CA GLU A 342 -11.45 11.65 25.02
C GLU A 342 -10.95 11.07 26.35
N TRP A 343 -10.81 11.91 27.38
CA TRP A 343 -10.29 11.51 28.69
C TRP A 343 -11.38 11.50 29.75
N VAL A 344 -11.34 10.49 30.61
CA VAL A 344 -12.16 10.31 31.80
C VAL A 344 -11.32 10.61 33.04
N ASN A 345 -11.95 11.12 34.10
CA ASN A 345 -11.29 11.58 35.33
C ASN A 345 -10.23 12.66 35.08
N LYS A 346 -10.53 13.60 34.17
CA LYS A 346 -9.74 14.83 34.01
C LYS A 346 -9.73 15.59 35.33
N LEU A 347 -8.61 16.23 35.64
CA LEU A 347 -8.55 17.13 36.79
C LEU A 347 -9.53 18.30 36.57
N PRO A 348 -10.52 18.50 37.46
CA PRO A 348 -11.50 19.57 37.31
C PRO A 348 -10.88 20.96 37.44
N GLU A 349 -11.49 21.99 36.84
CA GLU A 349 -10.96 23.36 36.90
C GLU A 349 -10.91 23.92 38.32
N TRP A 350 -11.87 23.56 39.18
CA TRP A 350 -11.88 24.00 40.58
C TRP A 350 -10.62 23.57 41.34
N ALA A 351 -9.93 22.50 40.91
CA ALA A 351 -8.70 22.04 41.54
C ALA A 351 -7.56 23.05 41.40
N LEU A 352 -7.62 23.96 40.41
CA LEU A 352 -6.66 25.03 40.26
C LEU A 352 -6.69 26.04 41.42
N ALA A 353 -7.78 26.07 42.20
CA ALA A 353 -7.84 26.87 43.43
C ALA A 353 -6.84 26.40 44.50
N PHE A 354 -6.35 25.16 44.43
CA PHE A 354 -5.30 24.66 45.32
C PHE A 354 -3.90 24.96 44.80
N ARG A 355 -3.76 25.44 43.56
CA ARG A 355 -2.49 25.71 42.89
C ARG A 355 -1.92 27.09 43.26
N VAL A 356 -1.52 27.22 44.52
CA VAL A 356 -0.88 28.43 45.06
C VAL A 356 0.60 28.50 44.62
N PRO A 357 1.10 29.63 44.08
CA PRO A 357 2.51 29.81 43.76
C PRO A 357 3.42 29.71 45.00
N SER A 358 4.51 28.97 44.89
CA SER A 358 5.53 28.92 45.94
C SER A 358 6.35 30.21 45.99
N GLU A 359 6.94 30.54 47.16
CA GLU A 359 7.83 31.70 47.31
C GLU A 359 9.03 31.68 46.36
N SER A 360 9.50 30.48 45.99
CA SER A 360 10.56 30.31 44.99
C SER A 360 10.09 30.69 43.58
N GLU A 361 8.86 30.30 43.20
CA GLU A 361 8.27 30.67 41.91
C GLU A 361 7.97 32.16 41.83
N LYS A 362 7.48 32.78 42.91
CA LYS A 362 7.28 34.23 43.00
C LYS A 362 8.60 34.99 42.83
N ARG A 363 9.67 34.56 43.51
CA ARG A 363 11.00 35.18 43.38
C ARG A 363 11.51 35.14 41.94
N GLN A 364 11.45 33.97 41.30
CA GLN A 364 11.89 33.81 39.91
C GLN A 364 11.04 34.64 38.94
N TYR A 365 9.73 34.77 39.20
CA TYR A 365 8.86 35.64 38.43
C TYR A 365 9.27 37.13 38.53
N TYR A 366 9.53 37.63 39.74
CA TYR A 366 9.98 39.01 39.94
C TYR A 366 11.36 39.29 39.34
N GLU A 367 12.31 38.37 39.49
CA GLU A 367 13.64 38.47 38.87
C GLU A 367 13.54 38.56 37.33
N ALA A 368 12.65 37.77 36.72
CA ALA A 368 12.41 37.82 35.27
C ALA A 368 11.74 39.13 34.84
N GLN A 369 10.82 39.69 35.64
CA GLN A 369 10.22 41.01 35.37
C GLN A 369 11.27 42.13 35.43
N GLU A 370 12.12 42.12 36.45
CA GLU A 370 13.21 43.09 36.62
C GLU A 370 14.23 42.98 35.49
N MET A 371 14.57 41.76 35.06
CA MET A 371 15.44 41.51 33.92
C MET A 371 14.83 42.05 32.61
N LEU A 372 13.52 41.87 32.41
CA LEU A 372 12.83 42.39 31.23
C LEU A 372 12.85 43.92 31.22
N GLN A 373 12.57 44.55 32.36
CA GLN A 373 12.50 46.00 32.48
C GLN A 373 13.88 46.65 32.33
N SER A 374 14.92 46.07 32.94
CA SER A 374 16.30 46.59 32.88
C SER A 374 16.96 46.42 31.50
N SER A 375 16.48 45.50 30.67
CA SER A 375 17.03 45.25 29.33
C SER A 375 16.22 45.87 28.18
N LYS A 376 15.04 46.44 28.47
CA LYS A 376 14.10 46.97 27.48
C LYS A 376 14.71 48.07 26.59
N ASP A 377 15.53 48.93 27.18
CA ASP A 377 16.12 50.09 26.52
C ASP A 377 17.62 49.91 26.21
N ASP A 378 18.18 48.71 26.38
CA ASP A 378 19.59 48.38 26.06
C ASP A 378 19.73 47.94 24.58
N PRO A 379 20.30 48.79 23.70
CA PRO A 379 20.38 48.50 22.27
C PRO A 379 21.49 47.48 21.92
N THR A 380 22.31 47.06 22.89
CA THR A 380 23.41 46.12 22.65
C THR A 380 22.89 44.71 22.35
N GLU A 381 23.69 43.90 21.65
CA GLU A 381 23.35 42.48 21.43
C GLU A 381 23.16 41.73 22.76
N LYS A 382 23.92 42.10 23.79
CA LYS A 382 23.78 41.56 25.15
C LYS A 382 22.46 41.95 25.79
N GLY A 383 22.04 43.21 25.66
CA GLY A 383 20.71 43.70 26.07
C GLY A 383 19.58 42.94 25.40
N ARG A 384 19.64 42.81 24.06
CA ARG A 384 18.65 42.03 23.28
C ARG A 384 18.56 40.57 23.71
N LYS A 385 19.70 39.89 23.95
CA LYS A 385 19.71 38.50 24.43
C LYS A 385 19.06 38.37 25.81
N LYS A 386 19.38 39.28 26.74
CA LYS A 386 18.74 39.32 28.06
C LYS A 386 17.24 39.58 27.99
N TYR A 387 16.81 40.50 27.13
CA TYR A 387 15.41 40.80 26.91
C TYR A 387 14.62 39.58 26.41
N LEU A 388 15.15 38.88 25.39
CA LEU A 388 14.56 37.64 24.87
C LEU A 388 14.54 36.52 25.92
N GLN A 389 15.60 36.39 26.71
CA GLN A 389 15.67 35.44 27.82
C GLN A 389 14.62 35.76 28.89
N ALA A 390 14.47 37.02 29.29
CA ALA A 390 13.48 37.44 30.27
C ALA A 390 12.04 37.23 29.77
N GLN A 391 11.75 37.47 28.48
CA GLN A 391 10.46 37.13 27.87
C GLN A 391 10.18 35.63 27.94
N LYS A 392 11.19 34.80 27.64
CA LYS A 392 11.10 33.34 27.76
C LYS A 392 10.87 32.91 29.21
N GLU A 393 11.60 33.47 30.16
CA GLU A 393 11.43 33.19 31.59
C GLU A 393 10.05 33.59 32.10
N LEU A 394 9.55 34.78 31.77
CA LEU A 394 8.19 35.20 32.14
C LEU A 394 7.11 34.30 31.54
N SER A 395 7.30 33.81 30.33
CA SER A 395 6.36 32.86 29.70
C SER A 395 6.23 31.54 30.48
N MET A 396 7.25 31.16 31.25
CA MET A 396 7.24 29.98 32.13
C MET A 396 6.47 30.18 33.44
N PHE A 397 6.17 31.42 33.84
CA PHE A 397 5.50 31.76 35.10
C PHE A 397 4.12 32.42 34.91
N THR A 398 3.45 32.18 33.79
CA THR A 398 2.10 32.75 33.54
C THR A 398 1.05 32.33 34.57
N HIS A 399 1.25 31.20 35.26
CA HIS A 399 0.40 30.80 36.38
C HIS A 399 0.57 31.61 37.66
N VAL A 400 1.67 32.35 37.80
CA VAL A 400 1.97 33.23 38.95
C VAL A 400 1.37 34.62 38.72
N ALA A 401 1.41 35.09 37.46
CA ALA A 401 0.92 36.40 37.06
C ALA A 401 -0.56 36.60 37.46
N GLY A 402 -0.83 37.63 38.26
CA GLY A 402 -2.16 37.95 38.80
C GLY A 402 -2.66 36.99 39.90
N LYS A 403 -1.78 36.12 40.41
CA LYS A 403 -2.02 35.13 41.47
C LYS A 403 -0.91 35.15 42.53
N GLU A 404 -0.11 36.21 42.57
CA GLU A 404 1.02 36.38 43.47
C GLU A 404 0.59 36.31 44.95
N ASP A 405 -0.59 36.86 45.24
CA ASP A 405 -1.21 36.90 46.57
C ASP A 405 -2.31 35.84 46.74
N MET A 406 -2.35 34.84 45.86
CA MET A 406 -3.35 33.77 45.94
C MET A 406 -3.12 32.93 47.20
N GLU A 407 -4.15 32.81 48.04
CA GLU A 407 -4.16 31.93 49.20
C GLU A 407 -4.95 30.65 48.95
N LEU A 408 -4.78 29.66 49.83
CA LEU A 408 -5.59 28.44 49.78
C LEU A 408 -7.07 28.75 50.05
N PRO A 409 -8.01 27.94 49.51
CA PRO A 409 -9.42 28.10 49.81
C PRO A 409 -9.68 28.03 51.33
N PRO A 410 -10.60 28.85 51.87
CA PRO A 410 -11.02 28.77 53.27
C PRO A 410 -11.37 27.33 53.69
N PRO A 411 -11.05 26.88 54.92
CA PRO A 411 -11.31 25.50 55.36
C PRO A 411 -12.77 25.07 55.31
N ASP A 412 -13.70 26.02 55.37
CA ASP A 412 -15.16 25.85 55.27
C ASP A 412 -15.68 25.83 53.81
N SER A 413 -14.81 26.03 52.83
CA SER A 413 -15.15 25.95 51.42
C SER A 413 -15.52 24.53 50.99
N ASP A 414 -16.57 24.42 50.17
CA ASP A 414 -17.00 23.18 49.49
C ASP A 414 -15.90 22.55 48.61
N LEU A 415 -14.89 23.34 48.23
CA LEU A 415 -13.74 22.87 47.45
C LEU A 415 -12.92 21.81 48.17
N TRP A 416 -12.81 21.87 49.50
CA TRP A 416 -12.09 20.85 50.28
C TRP A 416 -12.80 19.50 50.25
N GLN A 417 -14.13 19.51 50.27
CA GLN A 417 -14.92 18.28 50.12
C GLN A 417 -14.77 17.71 48.70
N LYS A 418 -14.88 18.54 47.66
CA LYS A 418 -14.67 18.11 46.25
C LYS A 418 -13.26 17.55 46.04
N ALA A 419 -12.25 18.14 46.67
CA ALA A 419 -10.88 17.65 46.66
C ALA A 419 -10.75 16.27 47.31
N LYS A 420 -11.37 16.06 48.47
CA LYS A 420 -11.41 14.76 49.13
C LYS A 420 -12.10 13.71 48.27
N GLU A 421 -13.29 14.00 47.75
CA GLU A 421 -14.05 13.09 46.86
C GLU A 421 -13.23 12.68 45.62
N TYR A 422 -12.50 13.63 45.02
CA TYR A 422 -11.61 13.33 43.89
C TYR A 422 -10.42 12.44 44.29
N LEU A 423 -9.82 12.68 45.46
CA LEU A 423 -8.72 11.88 45.99
C LEU A 423 -9.17 10.45 46.35
N GLU A 424 -10.44 10.27 46.68
CA GLU A 424 -11.05 8.97 47.00
C GLU A 424 -11.42 8.14 45.77
N LEU A 425 -11.35 8.71 44.55
CA LEU A 425 -11.64 7.98 43.32
C LEU A 425 -10.85 6.65 43.24
N PRO A 426 -11.48 5.53 42.83
CA PRO A 426 -10.80 4.25 42.73
C PRO A 426 -9.61 4.26 41.75
N GLU A 427 -8.55 3.53 42.10
CA GLU A 427 -7.36 3.33 41.26
C GLU A 427 -7.44 1.95 40.55
N ASP A 428 -6.74 1.78 39.41
CA ASP A 428 -6.54 0.49 38.72
C ASP A 428 -7.79 -0.39 38.45
N GLU A 429 -8.85 0.19 37.87
CA GLU A 429 -10.14 -0.48 37.56
C GLU A 429 -10.86 -1.13 38.76
N SER A 430 -10.35 -0.93 39.97
CA SER A 430 -11.03 -1.29 41.21
C SER A 430 -12.29 -0.45 41.37
N ASN A 431 -13.29 -1.02 42.05
CA ASN A 431 -14.45 -0.27 42.54
C ASN A 431 -14.27 0.22 43.98
N ILE A 432 -13.08 0.01 44.57
CA ILE A 432 -12.80 0.33 45.97
C ILE A 432 -12.24 1.75 46.05
N PRO A 433 -12.93 2.69 46.75
CA PRO A 433 -12.41 4.02 46.98
C PRO A 433 -11.08 3.98 47.74
N VAL A 434 -10.16 4.87 47.38
CA VAL A 434 -8.89 4.99 48.10
C VAL A 434 -9.12 5.81 49.35
N LYS A 435 -8.91 5.23 50.54
CA LYS A 435 -9.05 5.98 51.79
C LYS A 435 -7.98 7.08 51.86
N VAL A 436 -8.42 8.34 51.94
CA VAL A 436 -7.55 9.50 52.13
C VAL A 436 -7.27 9.65 53.63
N PRO A 437 -6.00 9.88 54.06
CA PRO A 437 -5.67 10.13 55.47
C PRO A 437 -6.48 11.30 56.03
N ASP A 438 -6.88 11.22 57.30
CA ASP A 438 -7.71 12.25 57.93
C ASP A 438 -6.99 13.61 58.05
N ASP A 439 -5.66 13.61 58.05
CA ASP A 439 -4.77 14.77 58.12
C ASP A 439 -4.25 15.26 56.76
N TRP A 440 -4.80 14.77 55.64
CA TRP A 440 -4.28 15.06 54.29
C TRP A 440 -4.20 16.55 53.96
N ALA A 441 -5.08 17.37 54.53
CA ALA A 441 -5.09 18.82 54.34
C ALA A 441 -3.92 19.54 55.03
N GLN A 442 -3.29 18.91 56.02
CA GLN A 442 -2.21 19.46 56.86
C GLN A 442 -0.92 18.61 56.80
N GLY A 443 -0.90 17.60 55.92
CA GLY A 443 0.21 16.66 55.81
C GLY A 443 1.47 17.23 55.14
N LEU A 444 2.51 16.39 55.04
CA LEU A 444 3.83 16.73 54.47
C LEU A 444 3.82 17.12 52.98
N LYS A 445 2.75 16.80 52.23
CA LYS A 445 2.58 17.15 50.81
C LYS A 445 1.50 18.20 50.67
N SER A 446 1.70 19.18 49.79
CA SER A 446 0.66 20.18 49.50
C SER A 446 -0.62 19.52 48.94
N PRO A 447 -1.82 20.05 49.24
CA PRO A 447 -3.08 19.55 48.66
C PRO A 447 -3.04 19.48 47.13
N TRP A 448 -2.40 20.47 46.49
CA TRP A 448 -2.16 20.49 45.05
C TRP A 448 -1.31 19.32 44.55
N ASP A 449 -0.22 18.98 45.25
CA ASP A 449 0.62 17.85 44.89
C ASP A 449 -0.13 16.52 44.98
N MET A 450 -1.01 16.38 45.97
CA MET A 450 -1.86 15.19 46.11
C MET A 450 -2.82 15.06 44.92
N LEU A 451 -3.54 16.14 44.56
CA LEU A 451 -4.44 16.17 43.41
C LEU A 451 -3.71 15.89 42.09
N ARG A 452 -2.54 16.53 41.89
CA ARG A 452 -1.68 16.33 40.71
C ARG A 452 -1.15 14.91 40.60
N GLN A 453 -0.79 14.27 41.71
CA GLN A 453 -0.37 12.87 41.71
C GLN A 453 -1.56 11.93 41.47
N LYS A 454 -2.73 12.23 42.04
CA LYS A 454 -3.95 11.44 41.88
C LYS A 454 -4.39 11.38 40.43
N VAL A 455 -4.46 12.53 39.73
CA VAL A 455 -4.89 12.55 38.32
C VAL A 455 -4.03 11.63 37.46
N LYS A 456 -2.71 11.56 37.68
CA LYS A 456 -1.85 10.63 36.92
C LYS A 456 -2.26 9.16 37.08
N ARG A 457 -2.81 8.77 38.24
CA ARG A 457 -3.26 7.41 38.53
C ARG A 457 -4.67 7.13 38.00
N VAL A 458 -5.60 8.09 38.15
CA VAL A 458 -7.01 7.87 37.79
C VAL A 458 -7.39 8.25 36.36
N ILE A 459 -6.59 9.08 35.68
CA ILE A 459 -6.89 9.53 34.33
C ILE A 459 -6.76 8.38 33.34
N ARG A 460 -7.80 8.19 32.53
CA ARG A 460 -7.89 7.12 31.53
C ARG A 460 -8.49 7.68 30.24
N PHE A 461 -8.13 7.07 29.12
CA PHE A 461 -8.76 7.40 27.85
C PHE A 461 -10.00 6.52 27.65
N LYS A 462 -11.00 7.08 26.98
CA LYS A 462 -12.14 6.32 26.49
C LYS A 462 -11.87 5.90 25.06
N HIS A 463 -11.96 4.61 24.78
CA HIS A 463 -11.88 4.14 23.42
C HIS A 463 -13.09 4.67 22.64
N PRO A 464 -12.92 5.28 21.46
CA PRO A 464 -14.00 5.75 20.60
C PRO A 464 -15.08 4.68 20.37
N GLU A 465 -16.34 5.09 20.43
CA GLU A 465 -17.51 4.24 20.26
C GLU A 465 -18.28 4.63 19.00
N PRO A 466 -18.80 3.66 18.22
CA PRO A 466 -19.69 3.96 17.11
C PRO A 466 -21.00 4.56 17.65
N GLY A 467 -21.71 5.31 16.82
CA GLY A 467 -22.93 6.01 17.22
C GLY A 467 -22.70 7.30 18.03
N THR A 468 -21.44 7.68 18.33
CA THR A 468 -21.13 8.83 19.20
C THR A 468 -21.17 10.14 18.41
N ALA A 469 -20.48 10.18 17.27
CA ALA A 469 -20.47 11.35 16.38
C ALA A 469 -21.69 11.39 15.45
N PHE A 470 -22.17 10.22 15.01
CA PHE A 470 -23.30 10.07 14.09
C PHE A 470 -24.00 8.73 14.30
N SER A 471 -25.30 8.66 13.99
CA SER A 471 -26.09 7.43 14.12
C SER A 471 -25.85 6.44 12.97
N TYR A 472 -26.29 5.19 13.13
CA TYR A 472 -26.25 4.19 12.05
C TYR A 472 -27.02 4.66 10.81
N GLU A 473 -28.19 5.29 10.99
CA GLU A 473 -29.00 5.81 9.88
C GLU A 473 -28.33 7.00 9.18
N ASP A 474 -27.59 7.84 9.91
CA ASP A 474 -26.79 8.91 9.30
C ASP A 474 -25.61 8.35 8.52
N TRP A 475 -24.95 7.31 9.02
CA TRP A 475 -23.88 6.62 8.31
C TRP A 475 -24.38 6.02 7.00
N LYS A 476 -25.48 5.25 7.05
CA LYS A 476 -26.12 4.62 5.89
C LYS A 476 -26.60 5.63 4.86
N ALA A 477 -27.07 6.80 5.29
CA ALA A 477 -27.52 7.87 4.40
C ALA A 477 -26.39 8.84 3.95
N GLY A 478 -25.13 8.61 4.34
CA GLY A 478 -24.00 9.47 3.94
C GLY A 478 -23.90 10.82 4.67
N ARG A 479 -24.61 11.03 5.80
CA ARG A 479 -24.64 12.27 6.58
C ARG A 479 -23.63 12.32 7.74
N HIS A 480 -22.47 11.70 7.55
CA HIS A 480 -21.43 11.52 8.58
C HIS A 480 -20.11 12.26 8.26
N ASN A 481 -19.97 12.82 7.05
CA ASN A 481 -18.70 13.27 6.47
C ASN A 481 -17.96 14.37 7.25
N ASP A 482 -18.67 15.20 7.99
CA ASP A 482 -18.15 16.33 8.75
C ASP A 482 -18.18 16.09 10.27
N LYS A 483 -18.50 14.87 10.70
CA LYS A 483 -18.69 14.51 12.11
C LYS A 483 -17.58 13.61 12.61
N ALA A 484 -16.74 14.13 13.50
CA ALA A 484 -15.77 13.35 14.27
C ALA A 484 -16.09 13.42 15.77
N ILE A 485 -15.65 12.42 16.54
CA ILE A 485 -15.76 12.46 18.01
C ILE A 485 -14.86 13.56 18.57
N ILE A 486 -13.63 13.63 18.05
CA ILE A 486 -12.71 14.75 18.26
C ILE A 486 -12.30 15.24 16.88
N ASP A 487 -12.57 16.51 16.61
CA ASP A 487 -12.31 17.13 15.31
C ASP A 487 -10.83 17.27 14.99
N ILE A 488 -10.52 17.35 13.70
CA ILE A 488 -9.18 17.68 13.25
C ILE A 488 -8.82 19.12 13.62
N VAL A 489 -7.54 19.37 13.94
CA VAL A 489 -7.04 20.74 14.09
C VAL A 489 -6.97 21.37 12.70
N ARG A 490 -7.81 22.36 12.38
CA ARG A 490 -7.80 22.97 11.04
C ARG A 490 -6.68 23.99 10.81
N HIS A 491 -6.06 24.49 11.88
CA HIS A 491 -5.05 25.56 11.79
C HIS A 491 -3.88 25.28 12.75
N ARG A 492 -2.66 25.18 12.21
CA ARG A 492 -1.41 25.14 13.00
C ARG A 492 -0.44 26.23 12.51
N LYS A 493 -0.28 27.32 13.28
CA LYS A 493 0.51 28.50 12.89
C LYS A 493 2.02 28.23 12.79
N ASN A 494 2.55 27.31 13.60
CA ASN A 494 3.99 26.99 13.66
C ASN A 494 4.35 25.72 12.90
N TRP A 495 3.61 25.38 11.84
CA TRP A 495 3.90 24.22 11.00
C TRP A 495 5.18 24.47 10.16
N PRO A 496 6.30 23.74 10.35
CA PRO A 496 7.58 24.14 9.78
C PRO A 496 7.84 23.62 8.36
N THR A 497 6.97 22.77 7.80
CA THR A 497 7.34 22.02 6.60
C THR A 497 7.14 22.86 5.33
N HIS A 498 8.25 23.20 4.67
CA HIS A 498 8.33 23.83 3.35
C HIS A 498 7.66 25.21 3.20
N GLY A 499 7.39 25.93 4.30
CA GLY A 499 6.79 27.26 4.27
C GLY A 499 5.32 27.28 3.83
N ARG A 500 4.62 26.13 3.89
CA ARG A 500 3.18 26.05 3.59
C ARG A 500 2.35 26.01 4.88
N PRO A 501 1.25 26.79 4.98
CA PRO A 501 0.37 26.72 6.14
C PRO A 501 -0.32 25.35 6.20
N PHE A 502 -0.47 24.81 7.42
CA PHE A 502 -1.24 23.59 7.61
C PHE A 502 -2.74 23.88 7.49
N GLN A 503 -3.35 23.42 6.39
CA GLN A 503 -4.77 23.50 6.08
C GLN A 503 -5.28 22.12 5.58
N PRO A 504 -5.76 21.25 6.48
CA PRO A 504 -6.27 19.95 6.09
C PRO A 504 -7.60 20.07 5.34
N VAL A 505 -7.81 19.21 4.35
CA VAL A 505 -9.04 19.10 3.57
C VAL A 505 -9.72 17.77 3.91
N ILE A 506 -11.01 17.81 4.25
CA ILE A 506 -11.84 16.62 4.44
C ILE A 506 -12.94 16.66 3.37
N PRO A 507 -12.70 16.10 2.17
CA PRO A 507 -13.75 15.99 1.17
C PRO A 507 -14.90 15.13 1.71
N PRO A 508 -16.15 15.43 1.34
CA PRO A 508 -17.27 14.57 1.67
C PRO A 508 -17.13 13.21 0.96
N HIS A 509 -17.41 12.12 1.67
CA HIS A 509 -17.54 10.82 1.04
C HIS A 509 -18.73 10.83 0.08
N THR A 510 -18.47 10.57 -1.19
CA THR A 510 -19.48 10.50 -2.25
C THR A 510 -19.70 9.03 -2.62
N PRO A 511 -20.86 8.42 -2.27
CA PRO A 511 -21.13 7.04 -2.63
C PRO A 511 -21.25 6.90 -4.15
N TYR A 512 -20.76 5.79 -4.68
CA TYR A 512 -20.87 5.48 -6.09
C TYR A 512 -21.19 4.00 -6.32
N LYS A 513 -21.81 3.71 -7.45
CA LYS A 513 -22.07 2.35 -7.91
C LYS A 513 -21.29 2.09 -9.19
N ILE A 514 -20.65 0.93 -9.29
CA ILE A 514 -19.97 0.44 -10.49
C ILE A 514 -20.80 -0.70 -11.07
N THR A 515 -20.89 -0.75 -12.40
CA THR A 515 -21.61 -1.79 -13.13
C THR A 515 -20.79 -2.15 -14.37
N LEU A 516 -19.71 -2.92 -14.16
CA LEU A 516 -18.77 -3.31 -15.22
C LEU A 516 -19.49 -3.89 -16.44
N GLN A 517 -20.47 -4.77 -16.18
CA GLN A 517 -21.24 -5.43 -17.21
C GLN A 517 -22.10 -4.49 -18.06
N ASP A 518 -22.45 -3.30 -17.56
CA ASP A 518 -23.29 -2.35 -18.28
C ASP A 518 -22.43 -1.25 -18.93
N ILE A 519 -21.41 -0.78 -18.22
CA ILE A 519 -20.51 0.29 -18.68
C ILE A 519 -19.59 -0.21 -19.80
N PHE A 520 -19.04 -1.42 -19.67
CA PHE A 520 -17.99 -1.93 -20.57
C PHE A 520 -18.43 -3.08 -21.48
N ARG A 521 -19.74 -3.39 -21.56
CA ARG A 521 -20.27 -4.52 -22.36
C ARG A 521 -19.73 -4.52 -23.80
N LYS A 522 -19.83 -3.38 -24.48
CA LYS A 522 -19.42 -3.22 -25.89
C LYS A 522 -17.91 -3.33 -26.08
N GLN A 523 -17.13 -2.89 -25.10
CA GLN A 523 -15.67 -2.85 -25.17
C GLN A 523 -15.04 -4.18 -24.74
N GLY A 524 -15.75 -4.96 -23.92
CA GLY A 524 -15.24 -6.16 -23.29
C GLY A 524 -14.32 -5.88 -22.11
N LEU A 525 -14.00 -6.94 -21.36
CA LEU A 525 -13.08 -6.92 -20.22
C LEU A 525 -11.78 -7.63 -20.59
N GLN A 526 -10.66 -7.12 -20.08
CA GLN A 526 -9.35 -7.77 -20.20
C GLN A 526 -8.99 -8.40 -18.85
N VAL A 527 -8.64 -9.69 -18.87
CA VAL A 527 -8.35 -10.46 -17.66
C VAL A 527 -7.03 -11.20 -17.83
N ILE A 528 -6.19 -11.20 -16.81
CA ILE A 528 -4.99 -12.06 -16.74
C ILE A 528 -5.33 -13.25 -15.83
N VAL A 529 -4.96 -14.46 -16.25
CA VAL A 529 -5.20 -15.69 -15.51
C VAL A 529 -3.89 -16.21 -14.94
N LYS A 530 -3.91 -16.62 -13.67
CA LYS A 530 -2.80 -17.32 -13.02
C LYS A 530 -3.34 -18.50 -12.22
N MET A 531 -2.73 -19.67 -12.37
CA MET A 531 -3.11 -20.87 -11.63
C MET A 531 -1.90 -21.45 -10.90
N GLU A 532 -2.03 -21.61 -9.59
CA GLU A 532 -0.97 -22.07 -8.71
C GLU A 532 -1.48 -23.19 -7.80
N ASN A 533 -0.66 -24.23 -7.66
CA ASN A 533 -0.89 -25.33 -6.76
C ASN A 533 0.19 -25.36 -5.70
N ILE A 534 -0.19 -25.26 -4.43
CA ILE A 534 0.71 -25.47 -3.31
C ILE A 534 0.53 -26.92 -2.85
N GLU A 535 1.56 -27.74 -3.05
CA GLU A 535 1.53 -29.17 -2.70
C GLU A 535 2.36 -29.39 -1.43
N LEU A 536 1.79 -30.07 -0.43
CA LEU A 536 2.42 -30.41 0.84
C LEU A 536 2.52 -31.92 1.00
N THR A 537 3.67 -32.38 1.47
CA THR A 537 3.94 -33.79 1.74
C THR A 537 4.32 -34.00 3.20
N PRO A 538 4.25 -35.22 3.74
CA PRO A 538 4.74 -35.51 5.10
C PRO A 538 6.20 -35.07 5.33
N GLN A 539 7.03 -35.05 4.28
CA GLN A 539 8.42 -34.58 4.32
C GLN A 539 8.51 -33.05 4.30
N THR A 540 7.51 -32.37 3.74
CA THR A 540 7.44 -30.90 3.64
C THR A 540 6.06 -30.38 4.06
N PRO A 541 5.71 -30.48 5.36
CA PRO A 541 4.32 -30.38 5.81
C PRO A 541 3.80 -28.93 5.97
N ASN A 542 4.64 -27.91 5.76
CA ASN A 542 4.33 -26.52 6.06
C ASN A 542 4.46 -25.64 4.81
N TYR A 543 3.62 -24.63 4.67
CA TYR A 543 3.78 -23.51 3.73
C TYR A 543 3.81 -22.20 4.51
N SER A 544 4.74 -21.32 4.17
CA SER A 544 4.78 -19.96 4.71
C SER A 544 5.34 -19.00 3.67
N SER A 545 4.66 -17.88 3.47
CA SER A 545 5.18 -16.71 2.77
C SER A 545 5.21 -15.55 3.75
N ASP A 546 6.34 -14.86 3.85
CA ASP A 546 6.47 -13.63 4.64
C ASP A 546 6.21 -12.37 3.79
N THR A 547 6.14 -12.52 2.47
CA THR A 547 6.14 -11.42 1.52
C THR A 547 4.73 -10.90 1.25
N TRP A 548 4.52 -9.61 1.53
CA TRP A 548 3.32 -8.88 1.13
C TRP A 548 3.39 -8.53 -0.35
N GLN A 549 2.28 -8.72 -1.06
CA GLN A 549 2.18 -8.54 -2.50
C GLN A 549 1.20 -7.41 -2.82
N LEU A 550 1.62 -6.52 -3.71
CA LEU A 550 0.75 -5.54 -4.35
C LEU A 550 0.65 -5.93 -5.83
N GLU A 551 -0.51 -6.43 -6.24
CA GLU A 551 -0.63 -7.04 -7.57
C GLU A 551 -0.62 -5.99 -8.68
N GLY A 552 0.22 -6.23 -9.68
CA GLY A 552 0.31 -5.43 -10.90
C GLY A 552 1.45 -4.41 -10.93
N GLN A 553 1.80 -4.02 -12.14
CA GLN A 553 2.68 -2.89 -12.44
C GLN A 553 1.88 -1.75 -13.10
N LEU A 554 2.47 -0.56 -13.18
CA LEU A 554 1.80 0.62 -13.77
C LEU A 554 1.36 0.38 -15.22
N ASN A 555 2.14 -0.34 -16.02
CA ASN A 555 1.84 -0.72 -17.41
C ASN A 555 0.83 -1.87 -17.53
N GLN A 556 0.54 -2.60 -16.46
CA GLN A 556 -0.43 -3.70 -16.46
C GLN A 556 -1.85 -3.24 -16.11
N HIS A 557 -1.97 -2.05 -15.49
CA HIS A 557 -3.23 -1.40 -15.14
C HIS A 557 -4.21 -2.32 -14.39
N ILE A 558 -3.73 -3.16 -13.47
CA ILE A 558 -4.60 -4.07 -12.70
C ILE A 558 -5.45 -3.25 -11.71
N ALA A 559 -6.77 -3.39 -11.79
CA ALA A 559 -7.73 -2.70 -10.94
C ALA A 559 -8.27 -3.56 -9.79
N ALA A 560 -8.43 -4.87 -10.02
CA ALA A 560 -8.93 -5.79 -9.01
C ALA A 560 -8.44 -7.23 -9.24
N VAL A 561 -8.56 -8.05 -8.20
CA VAL A 561 -8.16 -9.45 -8.17
C VAL A 561 -9.33 -10.29 -7.69
N ALA A 562 -9.47 -11.50 -8.24
CA ALA A 562 -10.34 -12.55 -7.72
C ALA A 562 -9.53 -13.82 -7.49
N VAL A 563 -9.70 -14.46 -6.34
CA VAL A 563 -9.04 -15.71 -5.96
C VAL A 563 -10.10 -16.75 -5.68
N PHE A 564 -10.00 -17.89 -6.36
CA PHE A 564 -10.92 -19.01 -6.19
C PHE A 564 -10.16 -20.28 -5.82
N ALA A 565 -10.39 -20.77 -4.60
CA ALA A 565 -9.80 -22.01 -4.11
C ALA A 565 -10.65 -23.20 -4.57
N TYR A 566 -10.24 -23.85 -5.65
CA TYR A 566 -11.07 -24.87 -6.31
C TYR A 566 -10.81 -26.29 -5.81
N ASP A 567 -9.68 -26.57 -5.18
CA ASP A 567 -9.33 -27.89 -4.67
C ASP A 567 -8.41 -27.75 -3.44
N VAL A 568 -8.96 -28.05 -2.26
CA VAL A 568 -8.28 -27.85 -0.97
C VAL A 568 -8.44 -29.10 -0.13
N VAL A 569 -7.34 -29.80 0.13
CA VAL A 569 -7.36 -31.12 0.78
C VAL A 569 -6.27 -31.21 1.84
N ASN A 570 -6.63 -31.74 3.02
CA ASN A 570 -5.72 -32.09 4.10
C ASN A 570 -4.76 -30.96 4.55
N ILE A 571 -5.26 -29.73 4.64
CA ILE A 571 -4.51 -28.59 5.19
C ILE A 571 -5.29 -27.90 6.29
N THR A 572 -4.59 -27.20 7.18
CA THR A 572 -5.19 -26.25 8.11
C THR A 572 -5.85 -25.10 7.35
N LYS A 573 -6.86 -24.45 7.96
CA LYS A 573 -7.68 -23.39 7.33
C LYS A 573 -6.80 -22.28 6.72
N ALA A 574 -6.69 -22.27 5.38
CA ALA A 574 -5.96 -21.25 4.63
C ALA A 574 -6.67 -19.89 4.69
N ARG A 575 -5.89 -18.81 4.72
CA ARG A 575 -6.39 -17.42 4.80
C ARG A 575 -5.54 -16.49 3.95
N ILE A 576 -6.15 -15.42 3.46
CA ILE A 576 -5.45 -14.30 2.82
C ILE A 576 -5.55 -13.10 3.77
N ALA A 577 -4.39 -12.63 4.25
CA ALA A 577 -4.27 -11.41 5.02
C ALA A 577 -4.19 -10.19 4.11
N PHE A 578 -4.73 -9.07 4.58
CA PHE A 578 -4.78 -7.81 3.88
C PHE A 578 -4.22 -6.67 4.74
N ARG A 579 -3.59 -5.70 4.08
CA ARG A 579 -3.16 -4.44 4.68
C ARG A 579 -3.28 -3.29 3.69
N GLN A 580 -3.31 -2.07 4.20
CA GLN A 580 -3.38 -0.87 3.37
C GLN A 580 -2.45 0.23 3.89
N TYR A 581 -1.93 1.03 2.97
CA TYR A 581 -1.23 2.25 3.35
C TYR A 581 -2.19 3.19 4.08
N THR A 582 -1.79 3.66 5.26
CA THR A 582 -2.59 4.53 6.12
C THR A 582 -1.76 5.73 6.54
N SER A 583 -2.28 6.93 6.31
CA SER A 583 -1.58 8.16 6.69
C SER A 583 -1.73 8.42 8.19
N LEU A 584 -0.59 8.50 8.89
CA LEU A 584 -0.52 8.77 10.33
C LEU A 584 0.18 10.09 10.64
N HIS A 585 0.08 11.07 9.73
CA HIS A 585 0.74 12.34 9.92
C HIS A 585 0.30 13.00 11.23
N GLY A 586 1.24 13.32 12.11
CA GLY A 586 0.96 13.91 13.42
C GLY A 586 0.26 15.28 13.40
N CYS A 587 0.17 15.92 12.23
CA CYS A 587 -0.61 17.14 12.04
C CYS A 587 -2.12 16.89 12.08
N PHE A 588 -2.56 15.69 11.70
CA PHE A 588 -3.98 15.33 11.64
C PHE A 588 -4.56 14.92 12.98
N TYR A 589 -3.72 14.58 13.95
CA TYR A 589 -4.18 14.11 15.25
C TYR A 589 -3.83 15.09 16.37
N GLN A 590 -4.76 15.28 17.30
CA GLN A 590 -4.64 16.10 18.50
C GLN A 590 -3.81 15.37 19.56
N TYR A 591 -2.51 15.23 19.30
CA TYR A 591 -1.53 14.93 20.33
C TYR A 591 -0.40 15.93 20.28
N SER A 592 0.15 16.29 21.43
CA SER A 592 1.24 17.26 21.52
C SER A 592 0.94 18.64 20.90
N GLU A 593 -0.34 19.04 20.78
CA GLU A 593 -0.75 20.31 20.13
C GLU A 593 0.00 21.55 20.65
N GLU A 594 0.41 21.53 21.91
CA GLU A 594 1.17 22.60 22.58
C GLU A 594 2.55 22.85 21.95
N ARG A 595 3.18 21.84 21.29
CA ARG A 595 4.38 22.06 20.46
C ARG A 595 4.12 23.08 19.35
N TYR A 596 2.89 23.14 18.85
CA TYR A 596 2.53 23.88 17.64
C TYR A 596 1.71 25.14 17.90
N LYS A 597 1.14 25.30 19.10
CA LYS A 597 0.20 26.39 19.39
C LYS A 597 0.83 27.77 19.57
N ALA A 598 2.12 27.93 19.89
CA ALA A 598 2.66 29.29 20.10
C ALA A 598 4.17 29.54 19.95
N GLY A 599 5.04 28.57 19.61
CA GLY A 599 6.50 28.81 19.66
C GLY A 599 7.00 29.19 21.08
N VAL A 600 6.12 29.10 22.08
CA VAL A 600 6.39 29.30 23.49
C VAL A 600 7.03 28.02 23.98
N ASP A 601 8.17 28.16 24.66
CA ASP A 601 8.78 27.05 25.37
C ASP A 601 7.74 26.40 26.28
N TYR A 602 7.43 25.15 25.97
CA TYR A 602 6.49 24.35 26.73
C TYR A 602 6.92 24.31 28.21
N ASP A 603 6.03 24.73 29.11
CA ASP A 603 6.24 24.59 30.55
C ASP A 603 5.13 23.77 31.20
N TRP A 604 5.50 22.67 31.85
CA TRP A 604 4.58 21.78 32.57
C TRP A 604 3.85 22.49 33.72
N ARG A 605 4.37 23.63 34.17
CA ARG A 605 3.73 24.50 35.15
C ARG A 605 2.50 25.16 34.54
N ASN A 606 2.51 25.65 33.31
CA ASN A 606 1.39 26.46 32.77
C ASN A 606 0.27 25.64 32.12
N LEU A 607 0.11 24.37 32.51
CA LEU A 607 -0.92 23.51 31.95
C LEU A 607 -2.31 23.87 32.48
N PRO A 608 -3.35 23.91 31.62
CA PRO A 608 -4.73 23.97 32.09
C PRO A 608 -5.10 22.67 32.82
N ALA A 609 -6.09 22.72 33.73
CA ALA A 609 -6.45 21.61 34.61
C ALA A 609 -6.59 20.26 33.86
N HIS A 610 -7.33 20.26 32.77
CA HIS A 610 -7.61 19.07 31.98
C HIS A 610 -6.39 18.44 31.27
N ARG A 611 -5.21 19.09 31.27
CA ARG A 611 -3.97 18.57 30.67
C ARG A 611 -3.04 17.89 31.69
N TYR A 612 -3.31 18.03 32.99
CA TYR A 612 -2.52 17.31 33.99
C TYR A 612 -2.71 15.79 33.85
N GLY A 613 -1.61 15.05 33.68
CA GLY A 613 -1.60 13.59 33.54
C GLY A 613 -1.89 13.06 32.13
N THR A 614 -2.51 13.82 31.23
CA THR A 614 -2.84 13.35 29.87
C THR A 614 -1.60 13.17 29.01
N ARG A 615 -0.65 14.10 29.05
CA ARG A 615 0.51 14.15 28.14
C ARG A 615 1.35 12.87 28.15
N GLU A 616 1.63 12.32 29.33
CA GLU A 616 2.42 11.08 29.48
C GLU A 616 1.71 9.86 28.88
N LYS A 617 0.38 9.91 28.75
CA LYS A 617 -0.46 8.81 28.28
C LYS A 617 -1.03 9.03 26.87
N GLU A 618 -0.99 10.24 26.33
CA GLU A 618 -1.68 10.65 25.10
C GLU A 618 -1.22 9.86 23.87
N TYR A 619 0.09 9.68 23.72
CA TYR A 619 0.64 8.81 22.67
C TYR A 619 0.16 7.37 22.83
N GLY A 620 0.25 6.80 24.04
CA GLY A 620 -0.21 5.44 24.34
C GLY A 620 -1.71 5.25 24.06
N ALA A 621 -2.52 6.24 24.40
CA ALA A 621 -3.95 6.25 24.12
C ALA A 621 -4.23 6.27 22.61
N LEU A 622 -3.59 7.15 21.85
CA LEU A 622 -3.77 7.17 20.38
C LEU A 622 -3.27 5.89 19.71
N THR A 623 -2.13 5.34 20.13
CA THR A 623 -1.66 4.05 19.60
C THR A 623 -2.68 2.94 19.83
N ALA A 624 -3.29 2.90 21.02
CA ALA A 624 -4.31 1.92 21.35
C ALA A 624 -5.60 2.15 20.56
N ILE A 625 -6.00 3.41 20.36
CA ILE A 625 -7.22 3.77 19.60
C ILE A 625 -7.08 3.44 18.11
N LEU A 626 -5.91 3.66 17.51
CA LEU A 626 -5.68 3.49 16.07
C LEU A 626 -5.08 2.11 15.73
N GLY A 627 -4.58 1.36 16.72
CA GLY A 627 -3.99 0.03 16.52
C GLY A 627 -2.59 0.06 15.91
N PHE A 628 -1.77 1.05 16.26
CA PHE A 628 -0.40 1.22 15.75
C PHE A 628 0.64 1.22 16.85
N SER A 629 1.91 1.02 16.49
CA SER A 629 3.02 1.23 17.42
C SER A 629 3.27 2.72 17.63
N TRP A 630 3.82 3.09 18.79
CA TRP A 630 4.25 4.46 19.06
C TRP A 630 5.27 4.95 18.04
N ARG A 631 6.04 4.04 17.43
CA ARG A 631 6.99 4.35 16.36
C ARG A 631 6.29 4.83 15.09
N ASP A 632 5.11 4.31 14.77
CA ASP A 632 4.37 4.64 13.55
C ASP A 632 3.70 6.03 13.63
N LEU A 633 3.36 6.48 14.85
CA LEU A 633 2.86 7.84 15.11
C LEU A 633 3.99 8.88 15.25
N SER A 634 5.24 8.45 15.43
CA SER A 634 6.34 9.33 15.86
C SER A 634 7.09 10.00 14.70
N ILE A 635 6.62 9.92 13.46
CA ILE A 635 7.44 10.31 12.32
C ILE A 635 6.73 11.34 11.44
N ASP A 636 7.11 12.60 11.64
CA ASP A 636 7.12 13.65 10.60
C ASP A 636 8.14 13.31 9.48
N TYR A 637 8.42 12.02 9.27
CA TYR A 637 9.37 11.50 8.29
C TYR A 637 8.57 11.08 7.08
N HIS A 638 8.49 11.99 6.13
CA HIS A 638 7.83 11.83 4.83
C HIS A 638 8.37 10.67 3.97
N GLY A 639 9.40 9.95 4.43
CA GLY A 639 10.06 8.86 3.70
C GLY A 639 9.40 7.49 3.84
N THR A 640 8.71 7.19 4.94
CA THR A 640 8.26 5.81 5.24
C THR A 640 6.73 5.70 5.29
N ARG A 641 6.15 4.81 4.48
CA ARG A 641 4.72 4.51 4.49
C ARG A 641 4.35 3.69 5.73
N SER A 642 3.31 4.10 6.46
CA SER A 642 2.73 3.32 7.56
C SER A 642 1.61 2.42 7.02
N TYR A 643 1.62 1.13 7.40
CA TYR A 643 0.65 0.16 6.91
C TYR A 643 -0.24 -0.33 8.04
N GLN A 644 -1.56 -0.34 7.80
CA GLN A 644 -2.54 -0.91 8.72
C GLN A 644 -2.96 -2.29 8.23
N CYS A 645 -2.82 -3.31 9.09
CA CYS A 645 -3.41 -4.62 8.82
C CYS A 645 -4.93 -4.50 8.94
N THR A 646 -5.65 -4.81 7.86
CA THR A 646 -7.12 -4.68 7.81
C THR A 646 -7.81 -5.94 8.32
N GLY A 647 -7.14 -7.09 8.23
CA GLY A 647 -7.64 -8.39 8.68
C GLY A 647 -7.22 -9.50 7.72
N SER A 648 -7.80 -10.69 7.88
CA SER A 648 -7.63 -11.79 6.94
C SER A 648 -8.96 -12.46 6.66
N VAL A 649 -9.12 -13.03 5.45
CA VAL A 649 -10.32 -13.75 5.01
C VAL A 649 -9.96 -15.20 4.74
N ALA A 650 -10.79 -16.13 5.21
CA ALA A 650 -10.57 -17.55 4.98
C ALA A 650 -10.87 -17.96 3.54
N THR A 651 -10.12 -18.90 2.99
CA THR A 651 -10.25 -19.43 1.63
C THR A 651 -10.49 -20.96 1.62
N PRO A 652 -11.60 -21.46 2.18
CA PRO A 652 -11.98 -22.86 2.03
C PRO A 652 -12.28 -23.21 0.57
N GLN A 653 -12.36 -24.51 0.27
CA GLN A 653 -12.75 -24.99 -1.06
C GLN A 653 -14.09 -24.40 -1.49
N GLY A 654 -14.16 -23.95 -2.74
CA GLY A 654 -15.38 -23.41 -3.34
C GLY A 654 -15.65 -21.93 -3.00
N ARG A 655 -14.78 -21.27 -2.24
CA ARG A 655 -14.92 -19.84 -1.96
C ARG A 655 -14.25 -18.98 -3.02
N LEU A 656 -14.99 -17.98 -3.49
CA LEU A 656 -14.49 -16.88 -4.30
C LEU A 656 -14.23 -15.66 -3.41
N VAL A 657 -13.01 -15.12 -3.43
CA VAL A 657 -12.62 -13.89 -2.72
C VAL A 657 -12.17 -12.85 -3.72
N THR A 658 -12.76 -11.65 -3.71
CA THR A 658 -12.38 -10.56 -4.63
C THR A 658 -12.00 -9.29 -3.87
N PHE A 659 -11.00 -8.56 -4.36
CA PHE A 659 -10.49 -7.36 -3.70
C PHE A 659 -9.85 -6.41 -4.73
N PRO A 660 -9.83 -5.10 -4.48
CA PRO A 660 -9.20 -4.14 -5.38
C PRO A 660 -7.68 -4.20 -5.29
N SER A 661 -6.98 -3.71 -6.32
CA SER A 661 -5.51 -3.61 -6.36
C SER A 661 -4.95 -2.52 -5.43
N VAL A 662 -5.80 -1.89 -4.61
CA VAL A 662 -5.39 -0.92 -3.59
C VAL A 662 -4.95 -1.58 -2.27
N LEU A 663 -5.27 -2.86 -2.07
CA LEU A 663 -4.91 -3.63 -0.89
C LEU A 663 -3.67 -4.48 -1.16
N GLU A 664 -2.69 -4.41 -0.24
CA GLU A 664 -1.63 -5.39 -0.21
C GLU A 664 -2.15 -6.66 0.47
N HIS A 665 -1.75 -7.81 -0.04
CA HIS A 665 -2.25 -9.09 0.45
C HIS A 665 -1.14 -10.12 0.57
N ARG A 666 -1.39 -11.16 1.37
CA ARG A 666 -0.47 -12.28 1.56
C ARG A 666 -1.23 -13.54 1.99
N VAL A 667 -0.85 -14.69 1.45
CA VAL A 667 -1.36 -15.98 1.94
C VAL A 667 -0.71 -16.26 3.30
N GLU A 668 -1.53 -16.44 4.34
CA GLU A 668 -1.04 -16.78 5.67
C GLU A 668 -0.42 -18.19 5.71
N PRO A 669 0.54 -18.44 6.62
CA PRO A 669 1.10 -19.78 6.79
C PRO A 669 0.04 -20.83 7.10
N PHE A 670 0.18 -22.02 6.52
CA PHE A 670 -0.66 -23.18 6.80
C PHE A 670 0.16 -24.47 6.70
N GLN A 671 -0.36 -25.56 7.24
CA GLN A 671 0.31 -26.86 7.29
C GLN A 671 -0.66 -28.01 7.01
N LEU A 672 -0.14 -29.24 6.89
CA LEU A 672 -0.97 -30.43 6.80
C LEU A 672 -1.86 -30.59 8.03
N ALA A 673 -3.15 -30.90 7.82
CA ALA A 673 -4.07 -31.19 8.91
C ALA A 673 -3.78 -32.57 9.53
N ASP A 674 -3.58 -33.58 8.68
CA ASP A 674 -3.00 -34.88 9.01
C ASP A 674 -1.58 -34.95 8.45
N PRO A 675 -0.53 -34.88 9.31
CA PRO A 675 0.87 -34.91 8.88
C PRO A 675 1.30 -36.18 8.16
N THR A 676 0.52 -37.27 8.23
CA THR A 676 0.86 -38.57 7.63
C THR A 676 0.45 -38.66 6.16
N ARG A 677 -0.44 -37.77 5.70
CA ARG A 677 -1.01 -37.79 4.36
C ARG A 677 -0.59 -36.53 3.59
N PRO A 678 -0.37 -36.61 2.28
CA PRO A 678 -0.19 -35.41 1.47
C PRO A 678 -1.47 -34.55 1.47
N GLY A 679 -1.31 -33.27 1.14
CA GLY A 679 -2.39 -32.29 1.07
C GLY A 679 -2.02 -31.16 0.13
N HIS A 680 -3.01 -30.37 -0.29
CA HIS A 680 -2.79 -29.31 -1.27
C HIS A 680 -3.75 -28.15 -1.10
N TYR A 681 -3.29 -26.98 -1.54
CA TYR A 681 -4.07 -25.77 -1.72
C TYR A 681 -3.94 -25.32 -3.18
N ARG A 682 -4.98 -25.55 -3.99
CA ARG A 682 -4.98 -25.20 -5.41
C ARG A 682 -6.00 -24.12 -5.68
N TYR A 683 -5.55 -23.07 -6.36
CA TYR A 683 -6.36 -21.89 -6.62
C TYR A 683 -6.04 -21.26 -7.96
N ILE A 684 -7.03 -20.52 -8.46
CA ILE A 684 -6.91 -19.65 -9.63
C ILE A 684 -7.04 -18.20 -9.17
N LYS A 685 -6.14 -17.34 -9.67
CA LYS A 685 -6.23 -15.88 -9.57
C LYS A 685 -6.63 -15.31 -10.93
N LEU A 686 -7.60 -14.40 -10.90
CA LEU A 686 -8.01 -13.58 -12.04
C LEU A 686 -7.66 -12.13 -11.73
N TYR A 687 -6.95 -11.48 -12.63
CA TYR A 687 -6.62 -10.06 -12.52
C TYR A 687 -7.44 -9.27 -13.53
N LEU A 688 -8.31 -8.39 -13.04
CA LEU A 688 -9.06 -7.46 -13.87
C LEU A 688 -8.15 -6.31 -14.26
N VAL A 689 -7.84 -6.20 -15.56
CA VAL A 689 -7.22 -4.99 -16.13
C VAL A 689 -8.28 -3.90 -16.19
N ASP A 690 -7.93 -2.69 -15.77
CA ASP A 690 -8.83 -1.54 -15.77
C ASP A 690 -9.44 -1.33 -17.16
N PRO A 691 -10.77 -1.52 -17.31
CA PRO A 691 -11.42 -1.43 -18.60
C PRO A 691 -11.38 -0.04 -19.25
N HIS A 692 -11.02 1.03 -18.53
CA HIS A 692 -10.78 2.34 -19.13
C HIS A 692 -9.55 2.35 -20.04
N TYR A 693 -8.60 1.43 -19.81
CA TYR A 693 -7.48 1.18 -20.70
C TYR A 693 -7.83 0.08 -21.71
N ARG A 694 -7.16 0.10 -22.85
CA ARG A 694 -6.93 -1.11 -23.65
C ARG A 694 -5.44 -1.37 -23.71
N VAL A 695 -5.04 -2.59 -23.40
CA VAL A 695 -3.65 -3.05 -23.49
C VAL A 695 -3.49 -4.11 -24.58
N CYS A 696 -2.26 -4.30 -25.07
CA CYS A 696 -1.95 -5.38 -26.00
C CYS A 696 -2.29 -6.73 -25.38
N SER A 697 -3.05 -7.57 -26.08
CA SER A 697 -3.63 -8.80 -25.54
C SER A 697 -3.29 -10.02 -26.40
N THR A 698 -3.62 -11.21 -25.93
CA THR A 698 -3.54 -12.44 -26.74
C THR A 698 -4.48 -12.43 -27.96
N ARG A 699 -5.39 -11.46 -28.06
CA ARG A 699 -6.12 -11.20 -29.32
C ARG A 699 -5.21 -10.63 -30.40
N ASN A 700 -4.16 -9.89 -30.02
CA ASN A 700 -3.27 -9.18 -30.93
C ASN A 700 -1.92 -9.89 -31.11
N VAL A 701 -1.54 -10.75 -30.16
CA VAL A 701 -0.26 -11.47 -30.14
C VAL A 701 -0.54 -12.94 -30.46
N PRO A 702 -0.05 -13.50 -31.58
CA PRO A 702 -0.12 -14.94 -31.83
C PRO A 702 0.59 -15.74 -30.74
N PRO A 703 0.25 -17.03 -30.54
CA PRO A 703 0.91 -17.88 -29.54
C PRO A 703 2.42 -17.86 -29.71
N GLN A 704 3.18 -17.69 -28.63
CA GLN A 704 4.65 -17.57 -28.71
C GLN A 704 5.37 -18.89 -28.41
N GLN A 705 4.62 -19.88 -27.95
CA GLN A 705 5.10 -21.19 -27.54
C GLN A 705 5.60 -21.97 -28.76
N HIS A 706 6.92 -22.20 -28.86
CA HIS A 706 7.51 -23.00 -29.95
C HIS A 706 6.85 -24.38 -30.09
N HIS A 707 6.58 -25.07 -28.98
CA HIS A 707 5.98 -26.42 -29.03
C HIS A 707 4.54 -26.43 -29.58
N TRP A 708 3.75 -25.37 -29.35
CA TRP A 708 2.41 -25.25 -29.96
C TRP A 708 2.53 -25.05 -31.46
N TRP A 709 3.42 -24.14 -31.87
CA TRP A 709 3.70 -23.86 -33.27
C TRP A 709 4.22 -25.10 -34.01
N ALA A 710 5.24 -25.77 -33.46
CA ALA A 710 5.90 -26.92 -34.08
C ALA A 710 4.95 -28.11 -34.24
N GLN A 711 4.08 -28.37 -33.25
CA GLN A 711 3.10 -29.44 -33.32
C GLN A 711 2.07 -29.20 -34.43
N GLU A 712 1.49 -28.01 -34.50
CA GLU A 712 0.46 -27.67 -35.48
C GLU A 712 1.05 -27.56 -36.90
N VAL A 713 2.20 -26.91 -37.08
CA VAL A 713 2.90 -26.88 -38.38
C VAL A 713 3.31 -28.27 -38.82
N GLY A 714 3.81 -29.11 -37.89
CA GLY A 714 4.12 -30.50 -38.21
C GLY A 714 2.89 -31.28 -38.69
N ASN A 715 1.75 -31.11 -38.02
CA ASN A 715 0.48 -31.73 -38.42
C ASN A 715 -0.01 -31.22 -39.79
N ASP A 716 0.09 -29.92 -40.07
CA ASP A 716 -0.33 -29.32 -41.33
C ASP A 716 0.57 -29.71 -42.50
N LEU A 717 1.90 -29.70 -42.31
CA LEU A 717 2.86 -30.17 -43.31
C LEU A 717 2.66 -31.65 -43.63
N THR A 718 2.32 -32.47 -42.63
CA THR A 718 2.04 -33.89 -42.82
C THR A 718 0.68 -34.12 -43.50
N SER A 719 -0.37 -33.40 -43.07
CA SER A 719 -1.76 -33.65 -43.49
C SER A 719 -2.14 -32.92 -44.78
N SER A 720 -1.78 -31.64 -44.88
CA SER A 720 -2.13 -30.75 -46.00
C SER A 720 -1.10 -30.79 -47.13
N ALA A 721 0.19 -30.83 -46.79
CA ALA A 721 1.28 -30.85 -47.78
C ALA A 721 1.81 -32.27 -48.09
N GLY A 722 1.41 -33.30 -47.32
CA GLY A 722 1.79 -34.69 -47.57
C GLY A 722 3.28 -34.98 -47.39
N LEU A 723 4.00 -34.17 -46.62
CA LEU A 723 5.44 -34.30 -46.42
C LEU A 723 5.78 -35.52 -45.53
N PRO A 724 6.82 -36.31 -45.88
CA PRO A 724 7.37 -37.33 -45.00
C PRO A 724 7.85 -36.76 -43.67
N ARG A 725 7.75 -37.56 -42.60
CA ARG A 725 8.11 -37.15 -41.24
C ARG A 725 9.56 -36.68 -41.14
N GLU A 726 10.48 -37.28 -41.89
CA GLU A 726 11.89 -36.89 -41.89
C GLU A 726 12.11 -35.47 -42.42
N LEU A 727 11.32 -35.04 -43.43
CA LEU A 727 11.39 -33.67 -43.96
C LEU A 727 10.74 -32.68 -42.99
N VAL A 728 9.64 -33.06 -42.35
CA VAL A 728 8.99 -32.25 -41.32
C VAL A 728 9.94 -32.04 -40.13
N ASP A 729 10.54 -33.11 -39.62
CA ASP A 729 11.52 -33.05 -38.53
C ASP A 729 12.75 -32.22 -38.93
N GLY A 730 13.19 -32.34 -40.20
CA GLY A 730 14.25 -31.50 -40.77
C GLY A 730 13.89 -30.02 -40.77
N ILE A 731 12.69 -29.65 -41.24
CA ILE A 731 12.21 -28.25 -41.25
C ILE A 731 12.14 -27.70 -39.82
N LEU A 732 11.54 -28.46 -38.89
CA LEU A 732 11.40 -28.02 -37.50
C LEU A 732 12.76 -27.84 -36.83
N LYS A 733 13.73 -28.70 -37.13
CA LYS A 733 15.10 -28.57 -36.64
C LYS A 733 15.79 -27.29 -37.14
N GLU A 734 15.60 -26.93 -38.41
CA GLU A 734 16.19 -25.70 -38.98
C GLU A 734 15.49 -24.42 -38.49
N THR A 735 14.29 -24.51 -37.92
CA THR A 735 13.61 -23.37 -37.29
C THR A 735 14.01 -23.10 -35.83
N ASP A 736 14.99 -23.85 -35.31
CA ASP A 736 15.47 -23.78 -33.94
C ASP A 736 14.30 -23.76 -32.93
N SER A 737 14.32 -22.83 -31.97
CA SER A 737 13.28 -22.65 -30.95
C SER A 737 12.32 -21.50 -31.26
N TRP A 738 12.09 -21.19 -32.54
CA TRP A 738 11.19 -20.11 -32.94
C TRP A 738 9.71 -20.50 -32.75
N PRO A 739 8.82 -19.62 -32.21
CA PRO A 739 9.05 -18.21 -31.88
C PRO A 739 9.83 -18.00 -30.57
N ILE A 740 9.48 -18.71 -29.50
CA ILE A 740 10.18 -18.69 -28.21
C ILE A 740 10.25 -20.11 -27.63
N GLY A 741 11.48 -20.58 -27.37
CA GLY A 741 11.75 -21.86 -26.71
C GLY A 741 11.53 -21.82 -25.21
N VAL A 742 11.40 -22.98 -24.57
CA VAL A 742 11.12 -23.10 -23.13
C VAL A 742 12.23 -22.48 -22.28
N GLN A 743 13.50 -22.68 -22.63
CA GLN A 743 14.64 -22.13 -21.89
C GLN A 743 14.63 -20.59 -21.91
N GLU A 744 14.43 -20.00 -23.08
CA GLU A 744 14.28 -18.54 -23.22
C GLU A 744 13.04 -18.03 -22.47
N ALA A 745 11.91 -18.74 -22.62
CA ALA A 745 10.74 -18.74 -21.76
C ALA A 745 11.04 -18.38 -20.30
N ARG A 746 11.86 -19.24 -19.69
CA ARG A 746 12.24 -19.18 -18.28
C ARG A 746 13.15 -18.00 -17.96
N GLN A 747 14.07 -17.64 -18.86
CA GLN A 747 14.93 -16.48 -18.67
C GLN A 747 14.10 -15.18 -18.61
N HIS A 748 13.20 -14.98 -19.57
CA HIS A 748 12.26 -13.85 -19.57
C HIS A 748 11.40 -13.81 -18.30
N ARG A 749 10.86 -14.97 -17.88
CA ARG A 749 10.10 -15.09 -16.64
C ARG A 749 10.91 -14.67 -15.42
N GLN A 750 12.18 -15.07 -15.31
CA GLN A 750 13.06 -14.70 -14.20
C GLN A 750 13.35 -13.20 -14.17
N GLU A 751 13.58 -12.59 -15.34
CA GLU A 751 13.80 -11.15 -15.48
C GLU A 751 12.55 -10.35 -15.08
N LEU A 752 11.36 -10.70 -15.59
CA LEU A 752 10.10 -10.08 -15.19
C LEU A 752 9.79 -10.27 -13.70
N SER A 753 10.08 -11.45 -13.15
CA SER A 753 9.89 -11.70 -11.71
C SER A 753 10.80 -10.81 -10.87
N LYS A 754 12.06 -10.60 -11.29
CA LYS A 754 12.97 -9.65 -10.64
C LYS A 754 12.45 -8.22 -10.76
N GLU A 755 11.92 -7.84 -11.91
CA GLU A 755 11.36 -6.51 -12.13
C GLU A 755 10.14 -6.24 -11.23
N HIS A 756 9.17 -7.17 -11.20
CA HIS A 756 8.04 -7.13 -10.27
C HIS A 756 8.49 -7.00 -8.82
N PHE A 757 9.43 -7.86 -8.39
CA PHE A 757 9.97 -7.82 -7.03
C PHE A 757 10.63 -6.49 -6.68
N TRP A 758 11.44 -5.94 -7.60
CA TRP A 758 12.06 -4.64 -7.38
C TRP A 758 11.06 -3.49 -7.42
N ASN A 759 10.02 -3.56 -8.25
CA ASN A 759 8.98 -2.53 -8.33
C ASN A 759 8.07 -2.54 -7.09
N GLU A 760 7.73 -3.70 -6.55
CA GLU A 760 7.06 -3.83 -5.25
C GLU A 760 7.90 -3.20 -4.13
N ARG A 761 9.20 -3.49 -4.10
CA ARG A 761 10.12 -2.88 -3.10
C ARG A 761 10.45 -1.42 -3.38
N ARG A 762 10.45 -0.98 -4.63
CA ARG A 762 10.61 0.42 -5.03
C ARG A 762 9.35 1.22 -4.73
N SER A 763 8.14 0.67 -4.74
CA SER A 763 6.94 1.33 -4.20
C SER A 763 7.16 1.74 -2.73
N LEU A 764 7.92 0.94 -1.97
CA LEU A 764 8.37 1.27 -0.62
C LEU A 764 9.51 2.32 -0.56
N PHE A 765 10.23 2.58 -1.67
CA PHE A 765 11.44 3.42 -1.73
C PHE A 765 11.32 4.70 -2.60
N LEU A 766 10.35 4.76 -3.53
CA LEU A 766 10.16 5.81 -4.53
C LEU A 766 9.44 7.05 -3.96
N SER A 767 8.81 6.95 -2.79
CA SER A 767 8.37 8.11 -1.99
C SER A 767 9.54 9.05 -1.67
N THR A 768 10.72 8.49 -1.42
CA THR A 768 11.96 9.25 -1.20
C THR A 768 12.53 9.91 -2.47
N LEU A 769 12.18 9.40 -3.66
CA LEU A 769 12.71 9.87 -4.96
C LEU A 769 11.83 10.91 -5.65
N GLN A 770 10.53 11.01 -5.34
CA GLN A 770 9.73 12.19 -5.74
C GLN A 770 10.31 13.49 -5.16
N HIS A 771 10.91 13.42 -3.97
CA HIS A 771 11.67 14.54 -3.39
C HIS A 771 12.95 14.85 -4.19
N LYS A 772 13.65 13.85 -4.75
CA LYS A 772 14.81 14.08 -5.64
C LYS A 772 14.40 14.64 -6.99
N ARG A 773 13.26 14.25 -7.57
CA ARG A 773 12.73 14.88 -8.80
C ARG A 773 12.37 16.36 -8.57
N TYR A 774 11.85 16.70 -7.38
CA TYR A 774 11.58 18.08 -6.99
C TYR A 774 12.86 18.88 -6.64
N ILE A 775 13.87 18.23 -6.03
CA ILE A 775 15.20 18.83 -5.80
C ILE A 775 15.93 19.05 -7.13
N ILE A 776 15.91 18.10 -8.06
CA ILE A 776 16.50 18.27 -9.39
C ILE A 776 15.75 19.37 -10.16
N SER A 777 14.42 19.42 -10.11
CA SER A 777 13.60 20.51 -10.68
C SER A 777 13.89 21.87 -10.05
N SER A 778 14.04 21.96 -8.73
CA SER A 778 14.33 23.22 -8.02
C SER A 778 15.79 23.66 -8.14
N VAL A 779 16.73 22.73 -8.24
CA VAL A 779 18.14 22.98 -8.59
C VAL A 779 18.25 23.42 -10.04
N PHE A 780 17.51 22.82 -10.99
CA PHE A 780 17.44 23.29 -12.38
C PHE A 780 16.74 24.66 -12.49
N ARG A 781 15.70 24.96 -11.69
CA ARG A 781 15.09 26.30 -11.62
C ARG A 781 16.01 27.33 -10.97
N ARG A 782 16.85 26.95 -10.00
CA ARG A 782 17.90 27.83 -9.43
C ARG A 782 19.06 28.05 -10.41
N LEU A 783 19.46 27.03 -11.19
CA LEU A 783 20.50 27.13 -12.21
C LEU A 783 20.03 27.93 -13.43
N LYS A 784 18.75 27.86 -13.81
CA LYS A 784 18.16 28.74 -14.85
C LYS A 784 17.91 30.19 -14.39
N ARG A 785 18.08 30.50 -13.10
CA ARG A 785 17.99 31.87 -12.55
C ARG A 785 19.35 32.56 -12.37
N ILE A 786 20.44 31.96 -12.85
CA ILE A 786 21.75 32.65 -12.99
C ILE A 786 21.94 33.05 -14.45
N PRO A 787 21.44 34.23 -14.85
CA PRO A 787 22.12 34.97 -15.91
C PRO A 787 22.33 36.44 -15.52
N ILE A 788 23.13 36.76 -14.49
CA ILE A 788 23.60 38.14 -14.24
C ILE A 788 25.01 38.17 -13.62
N LEU A 789 26.00 37.47 -14.18
CA LEU A 789 27.41 37.72 -13.79
C LEU A 789 28.44 37.55 -14.92
N TYR A 790 28.00 37.52 -16.18
CA TYR A 790 28.91 37.44 -17.33
C TYR A 790 28.75 38.57 -18.37
N ALA A 791 27.99 39.62 -18.03
CA ALA A 791 27.77 40.77 -18.92
C ALA A 791 28.42 42.09 -18.40
N ALA A 792 29.31 42.02 -17.41
CA ALA A 792 29.95 43.21 -16.81
C ALA A 792 31.49 43.27 -16.98
N LEU A 793 32.08 42.47 -17.87
CA LEU A 793 33.54 42.46 -18.11
C LEU A 793 33.94 42.55 -19.60
N GLN A 794 33.10 43.12 -20.46
CA GLN A 794 33.47 43.45 -21.84
C GLN A 794 32.97 44.83 -22.26
N GLN A 795 33.54 45.89 -21.67
CA GLN A 795 33.65 47.21 -22.32
C GLN A 795 34.92 47.92 -21.85
N SER A 796 36.05 47.65 -22.53
CA SER A 796 37.13 48.63 -22.73
C SER A 796 38.15 48.05 -23.72
N ALA A 797 38.08 48.48 -24.98
CA ALA A 797 39.23 48.48 -25.90
C ALA A 797 39.81 49.91 -25.87
N PRO A 798 41.11 50.16 -26.20
CA PRO A 798 41.55 50.04 -27.60
C PRO A 798 43.02 49.65 -27.89
N HIS A 799 43.19 48.96 -29.04
CA HIS A 799 44.21 49.14 -30.11
C HIS A 799 45.72 48.78 -29.95
N PRO A 800 46.46 48.57 -31.09
CA PRO A 800 47.32 47.41 -31.34
C PRO A 800 48.83 47.74 -31.48
N THR A 801 49.71 46.73 -31.66
CA THR A 801 50.75 46.64 -32.74
C THR A 801 51.78 45.50 -32.55
N HIS A 802 52.10 44.86 -33.68
CA HIS A 802 53.39 44.28 -34.16
C HIS A 802 54.20 43.15 -33.47
N SER A 803 54.43 42.12 -34.32
CA SER A 803 55.69 41.43 -34.67
C SER A 803 56.32 40.41 -33.72
N SER A 804 56.37 39.14 -34.16
CA SER A 804 57.59 38.37 -34.53
C SER A 804 57.99 37.37 -33.42
N VAL A 805 58.48 36.15 -33.63
CA VAL A 805 58.96 35.40 -34.81
C VAL A 805 59.25 33.94 -34.33
N ILE A 806 58.87 32.95 -35.16
CA ILE A 806 59.64 31.75 -35.58
C ILE A 806 59.83 30.50 -34.66
N ASP A 807 59.34 29.38 -35.23
CA ASP A 807 59.91 28.01 -35.36
C ASP A 807 60.21 27.16 -34.10
N THR A 808 60.07 25.83 -34.05
CA THR A 808 60.00 24.79 -35.09
C THR A 808 59.48 23.50 -34.44
N GLU A 809 58.75 22.72 -35.22
CA GLU A 809 58.48 21.27 -35.11
C GLU A 809 59.79 20.41 -35.24
N PRO A 810 59.83 19.07 -35.35
CA PRO A 810 58.92 17.96 -34.94
C PRO A 810 59.65 16.64 -34.49
N HIS A 811 58.88 15.56 -34.31
CA HIS A 811 59.23 14.12 -34.50
C HIS A 811 60.12 13.43 -33.42
N SER A 812 60.04 12.12 -33.11
CA SER A 812 59.17 10.98 -33.44
C SER A 812 59.77 9.72 -32.77
N VAL A 813 58.93 8.70 -32.48
CA VAL A 813 59.19 7.26 -32.79
C VAL A 813 60.06 6.40 -31.82
N VAL A 814 59.38 5.38 -31.26
CA VAL A 814 59.77 3.94 -31.12
C VAL A 814 60.34 3.39 -29.79
N SER A 815 59.62 2.35 -29.32
CA SER A 815 59.83 1.33 -28.26
C SER A 815 60.97 0.32 -28.61
N PRO A 816 61.15 -0.87 -27.97
CA PRO A 816 60.69 -1.42 -26.68
C PRO A 816 61.78 -2.21 -25.86
N ASP A 817 61.34 -2.75 -24.72
CA ASP A 817 61.73 -4.00 -24.02
C ASP A 817 63.14 -4.27 -23.43
N ALA A 818 63.19 -4.58 -22.12
CA ALA A 818 63.41 -5.96 -21.58
C ALA A 818 64.10 -5.99 -20.19
N THR A 819 63.34 -6.44 -19.18
CA THR A 819 63.60 -7.41 -18.07
C THR A 819 64.94 -7.55 -17.30
N SER A 820 64.80 -8.06 -16.06
CA SER A 820 65.76 -8.81 -15.19
C SER A 820 66.26 -7.98 -13.97
N THR A 821 66.33 -8.41 -12.69
CA THR A 821 66.32 -9.73 -12.02
C THR A 821 66.28 -9.57 -10.47
N LYS A 822 65.59 -10.50 -9.79
CA LYS A 822 65.95 -11.27 -8.55
C LYS A 822 66.42 -10.63 -7.20
N ASN A 823 65.63 -10.99 -6.17
CA ASN A 823 65.95 -11.70 -4.90
C ASN A 823 66.81 -11.10 -3.75
N GLY A 824 66.19 -11.02 -2.55
CA GLY A 824 66.64 -11.76 -1.34
C GLY A 824 67.20 -11.01 -0.11
N ILE A 825 66.36 -10.78 0.93
CA ILE A 825 66.43 -11.18 2.39
C ILE A 825 67.83 -11.19 3.11
N PRO A 826 68.05 -10.87 4.44
CA PRO A 826 67.17 -11.08 5.64
C PRO A 826 67.19 -10.10 6.87
N LYS A 827 66.13 -10.26 7.71
CA LYS A 827 65.96 -10.39 9.20
C LYS A 827 66.57 -9.42 10.24
N HIS A 828 65.70 -8.99 11.19
CA HIS A 828 65.78 -9.10 12.67
C HIS A 828 64.40 -8.71 13.28
N VAL A 829 63.58 -9.59 13.88
CA VAL A 829 63.51 -10.15 15.27
C VAL A 829 63.34 -9.12 16.40
N GLY A 830 62.19 -9.19 17.08
CA GLY A 830 61.92 -8.58 18.39
C GLY A 830 60.49 -8.83 18.86
N VAL A 831 60.31 -9.83 19.73
CA VAL A 831 59.07 -10.45 20.21
C VAL A 831 58.59 -9.83 21.52
N ARG A 832 57.25 -9.72 21.69
CA ARG A 832 56.45 -10.00 22.91
C ARG A 832 55.01 -9.57 22.62
N GLU A 833 53.92 -10.22 23.02
CA GLU A 833 53.61 -11.53 23.59
C GLU A 833 52.07 -11.50 23.64
N GLU A 834 51.41 -12.36 22.89
CA GLU A 834 49.97 -12.63 23.00
C GLU A 834 49.76 -13.63 24.18
N PRO A 835 48.55 -13.81 24.76
CA PRO A 835 47.67 -14.76 24.09
C PRO A 835 46.14 -14.55 24.25
N LYS A 836 45.44 -14.80 23.14
CA LYS A 836 44.35 -15.79 22.93
C LYS A 836 43.16 -15.75 23.92
N ARG A 837 41.90 -15.82 23.47
CA ARG A 837 41.37 -16.81 22.52
C ARG A 837 39.91 -16.50 22.14
N ALA A 838 39.61 -16.76 20.86
CA ALA A 838 38.40 -17.31 20.24
C ALA A 838 37.09 -17.34 21.06
N GLY A 839 35.91 -17.05 20.51
CA GLY A 839 35.48 -17.01 19.11
C GLY A 839 34.05 -17.58 19.03
N LYS A 840 33.41 -17.40 17.86
CA LYS A 840 32.17 -18.05 17.40
C LYS A 840 30.90 -17.60 18.16
N LEU A 841 29.70 -17.53 17.57
CA LEU A 841 29.17 -17.84 16.25
C LEU A 841 27.77 -17.21 16.21
N PHE A 842 27.29 -16.95 14.99
CA PHE A 842 25.88 -16.80 14.62
C PHE A 842 24.85 -17.42 15.58
N LYS A 843 23.82 -16.64 15.90
CA LYS A 843 22.43 -16.97 15.56
C LYS A 843 21.57 -15.72 15.53
#